data_AF-A0A094FT99-F1
#
_entry.id   AF-A0A094FT99-F1
#
_cell.length_a   1.000
_cell.length_b   1.000
_cell.length_c   1.000
_cell.angle_alpha   90.00
_cell.angle_beta   90.00
_cell.angle_gamma   90.00
#
_symmetry.space_group_name_H-M   'P 1'
#
loop_
_entity.id
_entity.type
_entity.pdbx_description
1 polymer ?
#
loop_
_entity_poly.entity_id
_entity_poly.type
_entity_poly.pdbx_seq_one_letter_code
_entity_poly.pdbx_strand_id
1 'polypeptide(L)'
;MFGHRKSRSTASASEFKLFPLNRALSIRSGGKQNQGGSSQGGSRRGFSFSSLRGAGQPELSKKLFLLIKTQNNLIGAYEAAGKERLSVGTQLSDWGEQTGDDAISELSDKIGVLLSELGEQEDVYAHNLDDARSVLKTIRNTEKSVQPSRDNRQKIQDEIHKLKMKEPENTRLVVLEQELVRAEAENLVAEAQLTNITRQKLKEAYAAEFASTIERAEKQIILARHGRRMLNLLDDTPVIPGDTRPQFEHGDQARQILNDAEEDLRDWRLEADDVPISNQLDSNLMPTSGGGAVADTRYEEGESLQTIPSINESQTRNTGGTYLPHGTTLVGGVSSSRATNGQGGASKPRATCVRGYSMPVVTRALACLSSSSPFQQRPTKQALINLTNTSPSQNYTRNHIPRQIGGTDVKMDSLVARYSRPMFENEGYAKEQQEEMELVQEVPALSLKFAMPPVAQPSSWLRAATDDYSNPNCPIKIAHGTTTLAFRFQGGIIVATDSRATAGNWIASQTVKKVIEINSSLLGTMAGGAADCQYWLAYLGMQCRLHELRQKRRITVAAASKILANIVYSYKGMGLSMGTMCAGVTPSEGPALYYIDSDGTRLAGNLFCVGSGQTFAYGVLDAEYKYDLTEEEALELGRRSILAATHRDAYSGGYINLYHVKEEGWVKHGFNDTNPIFWKTKLEKGEFSNVTSELV
;
A
#
# COMPACT_ATOMS: atom_id res chain seq x y z
N MET A 1 -13.42 63.61 -52.71
CA MET A 1 -14.82 63.82 -52.25
C MET A 1 -14.91 63.22 -50.85
N PHE A 2 -15.00 64.02 -49.78
CA PHE A 2 -16.24 64.51 -49.13
C PHE A 2 -17.13 63.35 -48.61
N GLY A 3 -17.52 63.24 -47.34
CA GLY A 3 -17.31 64.01 -46.09
C GLY A 3 -18.10 63.32 -44.93
N HIS A 4 -18.13 63.74 -43.65
CA HIS A 4 -17.55 64.90 -42.97
C HIS A 4 -17.67 64.80 -41.42
N ARG A 5 -16.60 65.15 -40.64
CA ARG A 5 -16.60 65.66 -39.23
C ARG A 5 -17.13 64.73 -38.08
N LYS A 6 -16.75 64.84 -36.78
CA LYS A 6 -15.78 65.59 -35.91
C LYS A 6 -15.82 64.90 -34.50
N SER A 7 -14.94 65.09 -33.49
CA SER A 7 -13.50 65.43 -33.40
C SER A 7 -13.01 65.54 -31.93
N ARG A 8 -11.73 65.22 -31.67
CA ARG A 8 -10.85 65.67 -30.54
C ARG A 8 -11.07 65.11 -29.11
N SER A 9 -10.08 65.01 -28.21
CA SER A 9 -8.59 64.81 -28.30
C SER A 9 -7.94 64.82 -26.89
N THR A 10 -6.92 63.97 -26.64
CA THR A 10 -5.69 64.19 -25.78
C THR A 10 -5.83 64.57 -24.28
N ALA A 11 -4.86 64.40 -23.37
CA ALA A 11 -3.70 63.49 -23.20
C ALA A 11 -3.03 63.74 -21.81
N SER A 12 -2.38 62.72 -21.24
CA SER A 12 -1.23 62.72 -20.28
C SER A 12 -1.19 63.55 -18.96
N ALA A 13 -0.65 62.88 -17.92
CA ALA A 13 0.43 63.32 -17.00
C ALA A 13 0.16 63.57 -15.48
N SER A 14 0.91 62.79 -14.67
CA SER A 14 1.67 63.13 -13.43
C SER A 14 1.02 63.71 -12.14
N GLU A 15 1.16 62.89 -11.08
CA GLU A 15 1.75 63.19 -9.75
C GLU A 15 1.00 63.84 -8.53
N PHE A 16 1.31 63.22 -7.38
CA PHE A 16 1.51 63.75 -6.00
C PHE A 16 0.35 64.12 -5.01
N LYS A 17 0.22 63.20 -4.02
CA LYS A 17 0.33 63.41 -2.53
C LYS A 17 -0.85 63.86 -1.63
N LEU A 18 -0.80 63.24 -0.44
CA LEU A 18 -1.25 63.62 0.92
C LEU A 18 -2.58 63.08 1.53
N PHE A 19 -2.40 62.50 2.73
CA PHE A 19 -3.33 62.24 3.85
C PHE A 19 -4.04 63.54 4.35
N PRO A 20 -5.14 63.53 5.19
CA PRO A 20 -5.24 62.67 6.39
C PRO A 20 -6.63 62.33 7.05
N LEU A 21 -6.54 61.46 8.08
CA LEU A 21 -7.24 61.45 9.40
C LEU A 21 -8.78 61.37 9.57
N ASN A 22 -9.21 60.26 10.19
CA ASN A 22 -10.04 60.12 11.41
C ASN A 22 -11.24 61.05 11.72
N ARG A 23 -12.44 60.46 11.88
CA ARG A 23 -13.36 60.51 13.07
C ARG A 23 -14.51 59.51 12.84
N ALA A 24 -14.82 58.54 13.69
CA ALA A 24 -15.25 58.59 15.10
C ALA A 24 -16.72 59.03 15.30
N LEU A 25 -17.58 58.07 15.64
CA LEU A 25 -18.79 58.29 16.45
C LEU A 25 -18.89 57.19 17.52
N SER A 26 -19.02 57.63 18.77
CA SER A 26 -19.29 56.87 19.98
C SER A 26 -20.29 57.70 20.79
N ILE A 27 -21.20 57.05 21.53
CA ILE A 27 -21.94 57.50 22.74
C ILE A 27 -23.17 56.58 22.90
N ARG A 28 -23.15 55.61 23.83
CA ARG A 28 -23.76 55.62 25.20
C ARG A 28 -25.17 54.97 25.23
N SER A 29 -25.66 54.38 26.32
CA SER A 29 -25.07 54.04 27.63
C SER A 29 -26.02 53.19 28.49
N GLY A 30 -25.46 52.41 29.43
CA GLY A 30 -26.10 52.07 30.71
C GLY A 30 -26.59 50.61 30.84
N GLY A 31 -26.26 49.85 31.90
CA GLY A 31 -25.27 50.09 32.96
C GLY A 31 -25.69 49.52 34.32
N LYS A 32 -24.88 48.58 34.85
CA LYS A 32 -24.69 48.13 36.27
C LYS A 32 -24.21 46.66 36.25
N GLN A 33 -23.40 46.16 37.18
CA GLN A 33 -22.33 46.73 38.02
C GLN A 33 -21.68 45.55 38.76
N ASN A 34 -20.36 45.31 38.64
CA ASN A 34 -19.52 45.12 39.84
C ASN A 34 -18.01 45.25 39.57
N GLN A 35 -17.28 45.56 40.63
CA GLN A 35 -15.84 45.84 40.71
C GLN A 35 -15.05 44.52 40.91
N GLY A 36 -13.72 44.39 40.73
CA GLY A 36 -12.65 45.32 40.34
C GLY A 36 -11.35 45.02 41.11
N GLY A 37 -10.17 45.12 40.47
CA GLY A 37 -8.88 45.33 41.19
C GLY A 37 -7.90 44.13 41.38
N SER A 38 -6.95 44.00 40.44
CA SER A 38 -5.51 43.69 40.63
C SER A 38 -5.00 42.83 41.82
N SER A 39 -4.19 41.79 41.55
CA SER A 39 -2.70 41.87 41.61
C SER A 39 -1.99 40.50 41.70
N GLN A 40 -0.72 40.47 41.23
CA GLN A 40 0.37 39.52 41.55
C GLN A 40 0.23 38.01 41.27
N GLY A 41 1.40 37.36 41.10
CA GLY A 41 1.59 35.95 41.44
C GLY A 41 1.97 35.02 40.28
N GLY A 42 3.26 34.99 39.92
CA GLY A 42 3.77 33.96 39.00
C GLY A 42 3.74 32.57 39.64
N SER A 43 2.73 31.76 39.32
CA SER A 43 2.69 30.35 39.72
C SER A 43 3.57 29.51 38.79
N ARG A 44 4.70 29.02 39.31
CA ARG A 44 5.53 28.02 38.63
C ARG A 44 4.69 26.75 38.43
N ARG A 45 4.26 26.46 37.20
CA ARG A 45 3.77 25.12 36.85
C ARG A 45 4.95 24.17 36.96
N GLY A 46 5.00 23.42 38.06
CA GLY A 46 6.05 22.44 38.31
C GLY A 46 6.02 21.34 37.25
N PHE A 47 7.19 20.79 36.94
CA PHE A 47 7.30 19.59 36.12
C PHE A 47 6.56 18.44 36.81
N SER A 48 5.41 18.05 36.24
CA SER A 48 4.73 16.84 36.69
C SER A 48 5.49 15.61 36.18
N PHE A 49 5.84 14.71 37.11
CA PHE A 49 6.44 13.42 36.79
C PHE A 49 5.56 12.52 35.88
N SER A 50 4.32 12.92 35.58
CA SER A 50 3.49 12.27 34.56
C SER A 50 4.11 12.30 33.16
N SER A 51 4.83 13.36 32.76
CA SER A 51 5.48 13.41 31.43
C SER A 51 6.71 12.51 31.29
N LEU A 52 7.28 12.03 32.40
CA LEU A 52 8.34 11.00 32.38
C LEU A 52 7.77 9.58 32.42
N ARG A 53 6.44 9.42 32.59
CA ARG A 53 5.73 8.17 32.36
C ARG A 53 5.16 8.14 30.94
N GLY A 54 6.08 8.05 29.97
CA GLY A 54 5.87 7.19 28.81
C GLY A 54 5.82 5.72 29.24
N ALA A 55 4.93 5.40 30.19
CA ALA A 55 4.75 4.06 30.73
C ALA A 55 4.26 3.19 29.59
N GLY A 56 5.06 2.18 29.25
CA GLY A 56 4.81 1.35 28.08
C GLY A 56 3.41 0.75 28.16
N GLN A 57 2.54 1.13 27.22
CA GLN A 57 1.31 0.36 26.97
C GLN A 57 1.71 -1.13 26.84
N PRO A 58 0.96 -2.05 27.45
CA PRO A 58 1.31 -3.47 27.44
C PRO A 58 1.45 -3.98 26.02
N GLU A 59 2.36 -4.93 25.79
CA GLU A 59 2.61 -5.42 24.44
C GLU A 59 1.35 -6.01 23.79
N LEU A 60 0.49 -6.65 24.59
CA LEU A 60 -0.79 -7.20 24.12
C LEU A 60 -1.84 -6.09 23.87
N SER A 61 -1.97 -5.10 24.77
CA SER A 61 -2.83 -3.93 24.55
C SER A 61 -2.41 -3.13 23.32
N LYS A 62 -1.11 -3.00 23.04
CA LYS A 62 -0.56 -2.36 21.83
C LYS A 62 -1.00 -3.09 20.56
N LYS A 63 -0.91 -4.43 20.55
CA LYS A 63 -1.33 -5.27 19.42
C LYS A 63 -2.84 -5.13 19.15
N LEU A 64 -3.67 -5.20 20.19
CA LEU A 64 -5.12 -5.03 20.06
C LEU A 64 -5.52 -3.58 19.72
N PHE A 65 -4.81 -2.58 20.24
CA PHE A 65 -4.99 -1.18 19.84
C PHE A 65 -4.69 -0.96 18.36
N LEU A 66 -3.63 -1.59 17.82
CA LEU A 66 -3.30 -1.53 16.41
C LEU A 66 -4.43 -2.15 15.55
N LEU A 67 -4.97 -3.31 15.94
CA LEU A 67 -6.13 -3.93 15.28
C LEU A 67 -7.34 -2.97 15.25
N ILE A 68 -7.71 -2.38 16.39
CA ILE A 68 -8.83 -1.43 16.51
C ILE A 68 -8.57 -0.16 15.67
N LYS A 69 -7.31 0.29 15.51
CA LYS A 69 -6.97 1.41 14.62
C LYS A 69 -7.10 1.02 13.14
N THR A 70 -6.60 -0.16 12.75
CA THR A 70 -6.74 -0.67 11.38
C THR A 70 -8.19 -0.90 10.99
N GLN A 71 -9.04 -1.42 11.88
CA GLN A 71 -10.47 -1.60 11.62
C GLN A 71 -11.20 -0.25 11.42
N ASN A 72 -10.79 0.82 12.11
CA ASN A 72 -11.30 2.17 11.85
C ASN A 72 -10.99 2.66 10.42
N ASN A 73 -9.82 2.30 9.89
CA ASN A 73 -9.44 2.67 8.52
C ASN A 73 -10.24 1.87 7.49
N LEU A 74 -10.59 0.62 7.82
CA LEU A 74 -11.44 -0.23 6.98
C LEU A 74 -12.88 0.30 6.93
N ILE A 75 -13.45 0.70 8.07
CA ILE A 75 -14.77 1.35 8.16
C ILE A 75 -14.81 2.60 7.26
N GLY A 76 -13.86 3.52 7.42
CA GLY A 76 -13.79 4.73 6.59
C GLY A 76 -13.55 4.46 5.09
N ALA A 77 -12.97 3.31 4.72
CA ALA A 77 -12.86 2.90 3.32
C ALA A 77 -14.19 2.42 2.73
N TYR A 78 -15.05 1.75 3.53
CA TYR A 78 -16.40 1.38 3.11
C TYR A 78 -17.35 2.59 3.06
N GLU A 79 -17.29 3.51 4.04
CA GLU A 79 -18.01 4.80 3.96
C GLU A 79 -17.66 5.58 2.69
N ALA A 80 -16.37 5.61 2.33
CA ALA A 80 -15.91 6.26 1.10
C ALA A 80 -16.41 5.52 -0.14
N ALA A 81 -16.35 4.18 -0.16
CA ALA A 81 -16.86 3.36 -1.26
C ALA A 81 -18.37 3.59 -1.49
N GLY A 82 -19.17 3.69 -0.42
CA GLY A 82 -20.59 4.04 -0.49
C GLY A 82 -20.82 5.42 -1.13
N LYS A 83 -20.12 6.46 -0.63
CA LYS A 83 -20.23 7.83 -1.17
C LYS A 83 -19.84 7.94 -2.65
N GLU A 84 -18.75 7.29 -3.05
CA GLU A 84 -18.33 7.22 -4.46
C GLU A 84 -19.36 6.44 -5.30
N ARG A 85 -19.97 5.38 -4.75
CA ARG A 85 -21.00 4.59 -5.44
C ARG A 85 -22.26 5.40 -5.70
N LEU A 86 -22.74 6.19 -4.73
CA LEU A 86 -23.84 7.14 -4.92
C LEU A 86 -23.48 8.16 -6.01
N SER A 87 -22.26 8.72 -5.98
CA SER A 87 -21.82 9.69 -7.00
C SER A 87 -21.76 9.10 -8.40
N VAL A 88 -21.32 7.84 -8.55
CA VAL A 88 -21.37 7.10 -9.83
C VAL A 88 -22.82 6.87 -10.28
N GLY A 89 -23.75 6.60 -9.36
CA GLY A 89 -25.18 6.50 -9.67
C GLY A 89 -25.75 7.79 -10.25
N THR A 90 -25.49 8.95 -9.62
CA THR A 90 -25.90 10.27 -10.13
C THR A 90 -25.26 10.57 -11.49
N GLN A 91 -23.93 10.42 -11.61
CA GLN A 91 -23.21 10.70 -12.86
C GLN A 91 -23.67 9.82 -14.03
N LEU A 92 -24.12 8.58 -13.76
CA LEU A 92 -24.66 7.68 -14.77
C LEU A 92 -26.01 8.18 -15.30
N SER A 93 -26.90 8.65 -14.43
CA SER A 93 -28.19 9.24 -14.83
C SER A 93 -27.97 10.54 -15.63
N ASP A 94 -27.15 11.46 -15.10
CA ASP A 94 -26.78 12.73 -15.75
C ASP A 94 -26.17 12.51 -17.16
N TRP A 95 -25.33 11.47 -17.32
CA TRP A 95 -24.73 11.12 -18.62
C TRP A 95 -25.77 10.53 -19.58
N GLY A 96 -26.66 9.67 -19.10
CA GLY A 96 -27.67 9.02 -19.93
C GLY A 96 -28.66 10.02 -20.54
N GLU A 97 -29.13 11.00 -19.75
CA GLU A 97 -29.99 12.09 -20.25
C GLU A 97 -29.31 12.85 -21.41
N GLN A 98 -27.99 13.08 -21.32
CA GLN A 98 -27.21 13.78 -22.35
C GLN A 98 -26.98 12.96 -23.63
N THR A 99 -27.30 11.66 -23.66
CA THR A 99 -27.11 10.83 -24.87
C THR A 99 -28.15 11.14 -25.96
N GLY A 100 -29.33 11.62 -25.60
CA GLY A 100 -30.46 11.80 -26.53
C GLY A 100 -31.07 10.48 -27.04
N ASP A 101 -30.79 9.36 -26.36
CA ASP A 101 -31.39 8.05 -26.61
C ASP A 101 -32.33 7.70 -25.44
N ASP A 102 -33.63 7.62 -25.73
CA ASP A 102 -34.68 7.38 -24.72
C ASP A 102 -34.45 6.08 -23.92
N ALA A 103 -33.91 5.03 -24.57
CA ALA A 103 -33.65 3.75 -23.91
C ALA A 103 -32.47 3.85 -22.94
N ILE A 104 -31.40 4.53 -23.37
CA ILE A 104 -30.21 4.73 -22.52
C ILE A 104 -30.57 5.65 -21.35
N SER A 105 -31.29 6.75 -21.59
CA SER A 105 -31.71 7.69 -20.56
C SER A 105 -32.58 7.04 -19.49
N GLU A 106 -33.63 6.30 -19.88
CA GLU A 106 -34.55 5.68 -18.91
C GLU A 106 -33.85 4.58 -18.11
N LEU A 107 -33.03 3.73 -18.76
CA LEU A 107 -32.32 2.65 -18.07
C LEU A 107 -31.15 3.15 -17.21
N SER A 108 -30.41 4.19 -17.63
CA SER A 108 -29.30 4.73 -16.84
C SER A 108 -29.77 5.31 -15.51
N ASP A 109 -30.94 5.95 -15.50
CA ASP A 109 -31.57 6.49 -14.29
C ASP A 109 -31.93 5.37 -13.30
N LYS A 110 -32.64 4.33 -13.77
CA LYS A 110 -33.02 3.20 -12.90
C LYS A 110 -31.82 2.36 -12.45
N ILE A 111 -30.77 2.24 -13.27
CA ILE A 111 -29.48 1.64 -12.83
C ILE A 111 -28.80 2.55 -11.79
N GLY A 112 -28.90 3.88 -11.93
CA GLY A 112 -28.44 4.85 -10.94
C GLY A 112 -29.08 4.67 -9.57
N VAL A 113 -30.38 4.38 -9.51
CA VAL A 113 -31.09 4.01 -8.28
C VAL A 113 -30.51 2.73 -7.66
N LEU A 114 -30.35 1.65 -8.43
CA LEU A 114 -29.76 0.39 -7.94
C LEU A 114 -28.31 0.55 -7.47
N LEU A 115 -27.53 1.42 -8.12
CA LEU A 115 -26.17 1.76 -7.68
C LEU A 115 -26.18 2.58 -6.38
N SER A 116 -27.15 3.47 -6.20
CA SER A 116 -27.29 4.28 -4.99
C SER A 116 -27.63 3.39 -3.79
N GLU A 117 -28.62 2.51 -3.93
CA GLU A 117 -28.98 1.49 -2.93
C GLU A 117 -27.79 0.56 -2.61
N LEU A 118 -27.04 0.11 -3.62
CA LEU A 118 -25.79 -0.64 -3.40
C LEU A 118 -24.76 0.11 -2.54
N GLY A 119 -24.76 1.46 -2.57
CA GLY A 119 -23.91 2.30 -1.74
C GLY A 119 -24.47 2.59 -0.35
N GLU A 120 -25.79 2.63 -0.17
CA GLU A 120 -26.42 2.70 1.16
C GLU A 120 -26.14 1.43 1.98
N GLN A 121 -26.16 0.25 1.34
CA GLN A 121 -25.74 -1.01 1.96
C GLN A 121 -24.25 -1.03 2.38
N GLU A 122 -23.38 -0.20 1.78
CA GLU A 122 -21.98 -0.04 2.24
C GLU A 122 -21.91 0.74 3.56
N ASP A 123 -22.75 1.76 3.74
CA ASP A 123 -22.79 2.63 4.92
C ASP A 123 -23.38 1.89 6.13
N VAL A 124 -24.48 1.14 5.93
CA VAL A 124 -25.06 0.23 6.94
C VAL A 124 -24.02 -0.79 7.42
N TYR A 125 -23.26 -1.39 6.49
CA TYR A 125 -22.19 -2.32 6.85
C TYR A 125 -21.04 -1.63 7.60
N ALA A 126 -20.66 -0.41 7.21
CA ALA A 126 -19.64 0.37 7.91
C ALA A 126 -20.05 0.69 9.36
N HIS A 127 -21.34 0.99 9.59
CA HIS A 127 -21.89 1.18 10.92
C HIS A 127 -21.79 -0.08 11.79
N ASN A 128 -22.28 -1.22 11.27
CA ASN A 128 -22.23 -2.50 11.97
C ASN A 128 -20.77 -2.95 12.28
N LEU A 129 -19.80 -2.59 11.43
CA LEU A 129 -18.39 -2.80 11.70
C LEU A 129 -17.84 -1.94 12.85
N ASP A 130 -18.32 -0.71 13.09
CA ASP A 130 -17.88 0.05 14.28
C ASP A 130 -18.48 -0.50 15.59
N ASP A 131 -19.67 -1.09 15.53
CA ASP A 131 -20.27 -1.79 16.67
C ASP A 131 -19.45 -3.03 17.04
N ALA A 132 -19.12 -3.90 16.08
CA ALA A 132 -18.21 -5.03 16.30
C ALA A 132 -16.83 -4.56 16.83
N ARG A 133 -16.29 -3.47 16.28
CA ARG A 133 -15.07 -2.83 16.77
C ARG A 133 -15.22 -2.29 18.19
N SER A 134 -16.41 -1.82 18.59
CA SER A 134 -16.72 -1.35 19.94
C SER A 134 -16.61 -2.47 20.98
N VAL A 135 -17.03 -3.68 20.61
CA VAL A 135 -16.82 -4.88 21.43
C VAL A 135 -15.32 -5.15 21.65
N LEU A 136 -14.48 -5.00 20.62
CA LEU A 136 -13.02 -5.12 20.77
C LEU A 136 -12.39 -4.00 21.62
N LYS A 137 -12.93 -2.77 21.57
CA LYS A 137 -12.52 -1.67 22.50
C LYS A 137 -12.70 -2.09 23.96
N THR A 138 -13.71 -2.89 24.28
CA THR A 138 -13.96 -3.42 25.64
C THR A 138 -12.85 -4.37 26.09
N ILE A 139 -12.46 -5.35 25.27
CA ILE A 139 -11.34 -6.28 25.57
C ILE A 139 -10.05 -5.51 25.88
N ARG A 140 -9.72 -4.50 25.05
CA ARG A 140 -8.55 -3.64 25.24
C ARG A 140 -8.59 -2.88 26.57
N ASN A 141 -9.76 -2.42 27.00
CA ASN A 141 -9.92 -1.72 28.26
C ASN A 141 -9.75 -2.67 29.45
N THR A 142 -10.29 -3.89 29.39
CA THR A 142 -10.10 -4.94 30.40
C THR A 142 -8.63 -5.34 30.53
N GLU A 143 -7.95 -5.60 29.41
CA GLU A 143 -6.50 -5.86 29.39
C GLU A 143 -5.73 -4.72 30.08
N LYS A 144 -6.08 -3.46 29.81
CA LYS A 144 -5.44 -2.29 30.43
C LYS A 144 -5.66 -2.23 31.95
N SER A 145 -6.83 -2.67 32.46
CA SER A 145 -7.10 -2.71 33.91
C SER A 145 -6.38 -3.83 34.68
N VAL A 146 -5.89 -4.88 34.01
CA VAL A 146 -5.15 -5.99 34.66
C VAL A 146 -3.69 -5.64 34.93
N GLN A 147 -3.11 -4.70 34.18
CA GLN A 147 -1.67 -4.37 34.24
C GLN A 147 -1.16 -3.92 35.62
N PRO A 148 -1.89 -3.11 36.41
CA PRO A 148 -1.43 -2.74 37.75
C PRO A 148 -1.17 -3.97 38.64
N SER A 149 -1.91 -5.06 38.45
CA SER A 149 -1.70 -6.33 39.17
C SER A 149 -0.41 -7.03 38.70
N ARG A 150 -0.20 -7.14 37.38
CA ARG A 150 1.03 -7.67 36.77
C ARG A 150 2.28 -6.89 37.23
N ASP A 151 2.20 -5.56 37.18
CA ASP A 151 3.25 -4.64 37.61
C ASP A 151 3.55 -4.77 39.11
N ASN A 152 2.52 -4.97 39.95
CA ASN A 152 2.69 -5.13 41.39
C ASN A 152 3.42 -6.45 41.72
N ARG A 153 2.94 -7.57 41.14
CA ARG A 153 3.57 -8.89 41.26
C ARG A 153 5.04 -8.86 40.83
N GLN A 154 5.35 -8.20 39.72
CA GLN A 154 6.74 -8.09 39.22
C GLN A 154 7.64 -7.26 40.15
N LYS A 155 7.16 -6.13 40.69
CA LYS A 155 7.93 -5.29 41.62
C LYS A 155 8.34 -6.05 42.88
N ILE A 156 7.40 -6.77 43.49
CA ILE A 156 7.67 -7.57 44.70
C ILE A 156 8.69 -8.68 44.37
N GLN A 157 8.55 -9.33 43.21
CA GLN A 157 9.49 -10.35 42.74
C GLN A 157 10.92 -9.79 42.52
N ASP A 158 11.03 -8.60 41.93
CA ASP A 158 12.31 -7.91 41.70
C ASP A 158 12.95 -7.45 43.03
N GLU A 159 12.16 -6.99 44.00
CA GLU A 159 12.63 -6.62 45.34
C GLU A 159 13.16 -7.84 46.11
N ILE A 160 12.45 -8.98 46.06
CA ILE A 160 12.93 -10.25 46.63
C ILE A 160 14.25 -10.65 45.97
N HIS A 161 14.35 -10.63 44.63
CA HIS A 161 15.59 -11.00 43.94
C HIS A 161 16.77 -10.09 44.32
N LYS A 162 16.51 -8.77 44.43
CA LYS A 162 17.50 -7.78 44.84
C LYS A 162 17.96 -7.94 46.29
N LEU A 163 17.06 -8.35 47.19
CA LEU A 163 17.40 -8.65 48.59
C LEU A 163 18.17 -9.97 48.71
N LYS A 164 17.75 -11.04 48.02
CA LYS A 164 18.48 -12.33 47.98
C LYS A 164 19.92 -12.19 47.49
N MET A 165 20.19 -11.26 46.57
CA MET A 165 21.54 -10.98 46.06
C MET A 165 22.42 -10.11 46.98
N LYS A 166 21.83 -9.39 47.95
CA LYS A 166 22.56 -8.43 48.80
C LYS A 166 22.66 -8.84 50.26
N GLU A 167 21.55 -9.31 50.83
CA GLU A 167 21.38 -9.56 52.27
C GLU A 167 20.50 -10.82 52.45
N PRO A 168 21.05 -12.03 52.26
CA PRO A 168 20.26 -13.27 52.30
C PRO A 168 19.66 -13.58 53.68
N GLU A 169 20.19 -13.00 54.76
CA GLU A 169 19.75 -13.17 56.16
C GLU A 169 18.67 -12.14 56.59
N ASN A 170 18.20 -11.25 55.71
CA ASN A 170 17.32 -10.15 56.11
C ASN A 170 15.89 -10.65 56.41
N THR A 171 15.38 -10.38 57.62
CA THR A 171 14.04 -10.81 58.06
C THR A 171 12.88 -10.27 57.22
N ARG A 172 13.09 -9.17 56.48
CA ARG A 172 12.11 -8.65 55.51
C ARG A 172 11.83 -9.59 54.36
N LEU A 173 12.72 -10.53 54.07
CA LEU A 173 12.56 -11.53 53.01
C LEU A 173 11.26 -12.33 53.19
N VAL A 174 11.01 -12.80 54.41
CA VAL A 174 9.84 -13.63 54.76
C VAL A 174 8.54 -12.85 54.59
N VAL A 175 8.55 -11.54 54.88
CA VAL A 175 7.39 -10.65 54.72
C VAL A 175 7.10 -10.43 53.23
N LEU A 176 8.13 -10.12 52.43
CA LEU A 176 7.96 -9.93 50.98
C LEU A 176 7.54 -11.23 50.28
N GLU A 177 8.00 -12.40 50.73
CA GLU A 177 7.55 -13.69 50.20
C GLU A 177 6.05 -13.94 50.49
N GLN A 178 5.54 -13.52 51.66
CA GLN A 178 4.09 -13.55 51.95
C GLN A 178 3.30 -12.53 51.12
N GLU A 179 3.84 -11.33 50.91
CA GLU A 179 3.23 -10.32 50.03
C GLU A 179 3.21 -10.77 48.56
N LEU A 180 4.23 -11.49 48.09
CA LEU A 180 4.26 -12.08 46.76
C LEU A 180 3.14 -13.10 46.57
N VAL A 181 2.94 -14.02 47.51
CA VAL A 181 1.86 -15.02 47.44
C VAL A 181 0.49 -14.35 47.34
N ARG A 182 0.29 -13.23 48.06
CA ARG A 182 -0.94 -12.43 47.94
C ARG A 182 -1.08 -11.77 46.57
N ALA A 183 -0.02 -11.13 46.07
CA ALA A 183 -0.03 -10.48 44.77
C ALA A 183 -0.18 -11.48 43.60
N GLU A 184 0.33 -12.70 43.74
CA GLU A 184 0.12 -13.80 42.80
C GLU A 184 -1.34 -14.25 42.79
N ALA A 185 -1.98 -14.41 43.95
CA ALA A 185 -3.40 -14.76 44.04
C ALA A 185 -4.30 -13.67 43.41
N GLU A 186 -4.03 -12.39 43.70
CA GLU A 186 -4.76 -11.26 43.10
C GLU A 186 -4.57 -11.19 41.57
N ASN A 187 -3.34 -11.44 41.07
CA ASN A 187 -3.07 -11.50 39.64
C ASN A 187 -3.73 -12.70 38.95
N LEU A 188 -3.77 -13.88 39.58
CA LEU A 188 -4.43 -15.08 39.03
C LEU A 188 -5.93 -14.85 38.80
N VAL A 189 -6.62 -14.18 39.73
CA VAL A 189 -8.04 -13.82 39.56
C VAL A 189 -8.23 -12.84 38.40
N ALA A 190 -7.37 -11.81 38.30
CA ALA A 190 -7.44 -10.81 37.23
C ALA A 190 -7.19 -11.43 35.83
N GLU A 191 -6.21 -12.32 35.69
CA GLU A 191 -5.92 -13.04 34.43
C GLU A 191 -7.05 -14.00 34.03
N ALA A 192 -7.69 -14.67 35.01
CA ALA A 192 -8.85 -15.53 34.75
C ALA A 192 -10.06 -14.72 34.24
N GLN A 193 -10.36 -13.58 34.88
CA GLN A 193 -11.43 -12.67 34.43
C GLN A 193 -11.15 -12.13 33.02
N LEU A 194 -9.92 -11.67 32.76
CA LEU A 194 -9.47 -11.22 31.44
C LEU A 194 -9.64 -12.31 30.38
N THR A 195 -9.23 -13.55 30.66
CA THR A 195 -9.35 -14.68 29.73
C THR A 195 -10.80 -14.97 29.38
N ASN A 196 -11.68 -14.95 30.38
CA ASN A 196 -13.12 -15.18 30.20
C ASN A 196 -13.78 -14.07 29.37
N ILE A 197 -13.56 -12.80 29.74
CA ILE A 197 -14.08 -11.63 29.02
C ILE A 197 -13.56 -11.59 27.58
N THR A 198 -12.27 -11.88 27.38
CA THR A 198 -11.66 -11.93 26.04
C THR A 198 -12.31 -12.99 25.18
N ARG A 199 -12.51 -14.21 25.70
CA ARG A 199 -13.18 -15.30 24.95
C ARG A 199 -14.63 -14.96 24.60
N GLN A 200 -15.39 -14.40 25.54
CA GLN A 200 -16.79 -14.02 25.34
C GLN A 200 -16.89 -12.89 24.29
N LYS A 201 -16.18 -11.78 24.51
CA LYS A 201 -16.27 -10.59 23.66
C LYS A 201 -15.61 -10.77 22.29
N LEU A 202 -14.60 -11.61 22.15
CA LEU A 202 -14.05 -11.97 20.83
C LEU A 202 -15.08 -12.73 19.99
N LYS A 203 -15.83 -13.66 20.62
CA LYS A 203 -16.90 -14.41 19.95
C LYS A 203 -18.05 -13.48 19.54
N GLU A 204 -18.47 -12.60 20.45
CA GLU A 204 -19.52 -11.59 20.21
C GLU A 204 -19.15 -10.65 19.05
N ALA A 205 -17.93 -10.08 19.06
CA ALA A 205 -17.47 -9.17 18.01
C ALA A 205 -17.48 -9.81 16.62
N TYR A 206 -16.88 -11.00 16.48
CA TYR A 206 -16.78 -11.65 15.17
C TYR A 206 -18.09 -12.32 14.72
N ALA A 207 -18.97 -12.72 15.63
CA ALA A 207 -20.32 -13.15 15.27
C ALA A 207 -21.11 -12.00 14.62
N ALA A 208 -21.06 -10.80 15.21
CA ALA A 208 -21.68 -9.61 14.63
C ALA A 208 -21.04 -9.24 13.28
N GLU A 209 -19.71 -9.18 13.20
CA GLU A 209 -18.98 -8.85 11.96
C GLU A 209 -19.32 -9.81 10.80
N PHE A 210 -19.35 -11.13 11.05
CA PHE A 210 -19.70 -12.11 10.02
C PHE A 210 -21.18 -12.09 9.63
N ALA A 211 -22.11 -11.90 10.59
CA ALA A 211 -23.53 -11.73 10.27
C ALA A 211 -23.77 -10.52 9.35
N SER A 212 -23.15 -9.37 9.66
CA SER A 212 -23.22 -8.17 8.82
C SER A 212 -22.55 -8.35 7.45
N THR A 213 -21.51 -9.18 7.37
CA THR A 213 -20.86 -9.52 6.09
C THR A 213 -21.79 -10.36 5.21
N ILE A 214 -22.52 -11.32 5.79
CA ILE A 214 -23.50 -12.16 5.08
C ILE A 214 -24.66 -11.29 4.58
N GLU A 215 -25.27 -10.48 5.47
CA GLU A 215 -26.34 -9.55 5.13
C GLU A 215 -25.99 -8.68 3.92
N ARG A 216 -24.84 -8.00 4.01
CA ARG A 216 -24.31 -7.17 2.92
C ARG A 216 -24.17 -7.98 1.62
N ALA A 217 -23.52 -9.14 1.67
CA ALA A 217 -23.22 -9.93 0.47
C ALA A 217 -24.51 -10.38 -0.23
N GLU A 218 -25.51 -10.84 0.53
CA GLU A 218 -26.77 -11.34 -0.01
C GLU A 218 -27.65 -10.23 -0.59
N LYS A 219 -27.76 -9.09 0.11
CA LYS A 219 -28.44 -7.88 -0.42
C LYS A 219 -27.77 -7.35 -1.69
N GLN A 220 -26.44 -7.31 -1.73
CA GLN A 220 -25.70 -6.92 -2.94
C GLN A 220 -25.89 -7.93 -4.10
N ILE A 221 -26.08 -9.22 -3.82
CA ILE A 221 -26.42 -10.23 -4.83
C ILE A 221 -27.84 -10.01 -5.38
N ILE A 222 -28.82 -9.66 -4.56
CA ILE A 222 -30.20 -9.32 -4.98
C ILE A 222 -30.15 -8.14 -5.95
N LEU A 223 -29.56 -7.02 -5.54
CA LEU A 223 -29.41 -5.80 -6.34
C LEU A 223 -28.67 -6.05 -7.67
N ALA A 224 -27.58 -6.82 -7.63
CA ALA A 224 -26.83 -7.17 -8.84
C ALA A 224 -27.62 -8.07 -9.82
N ARG A 225 -28.52 -8.93 -9.32
CA ARG A 225 -29.41 -9.75 -10.17
C ARG A 225 -30.44 -8.89 -10.88
N HIS A 226 -31.08 -7.95 -10.17
CA HIS A 226 -32.05 -7.03 -10.77
C HIS A 226 -31.40 -6.02 -11.72
N GLY A 227 -30.21 -5.51 -11.40
CA GLY A 227 -29.42 -4.70 -12.35
C GLY A 227 -29.09 -5.46 -13.64
N ARG A 228 -28.84 -6.76 -13.57
CA ARG A 228 -28.69 -7.60 -14.78
C ARG A 228 -30.00 -7.86 -15.52
N ARG A 229 -31.15 -7.97 -14.83
CA ARG A 229 -32.47 -8.00 -15.49
C ARG A 229 -32.74 -6.71 -16.25
N MET A 230 -32.38 -5.57 -15.67
CA MET A 230 -32.56 -4.24 -16.25
C MET A 230 -31.75 -4.05 -17.55
N LEU A 231 -30.50 -4.52 -17.57
CA LEU A 231 -29.66 -4.50 -18.79
C LEU A 231 -30.24 -5.33 -19.94
N ASN A 232 -31.02 -6.38 -19.68
CA ASN A 232 -31.65 -7.19 -20.72
C ASN A 232 -32.83 -6.47 -21.43
N LEU A 233 -33.22 -5.27 -20.97
CA LEU A 233 -34.23 -4.44 -21.64
C LEU A 233 -33.62 -3.52 -22.72
N LEU A 234 -32.29 -3.44 -22.81
CA LEU A 234 -31.59 -2.64 -23.81
C LEU A 234 -31.34 -3.47 -25.08
N ASP A 235 -31.82 -2.98 -26.23
CA ASP A 235 -31.49 -3.56 -27.53
C ASP A 235 -30.08 -3.14 -27.99
N ASP A 236 -29.15 -4.10 -28.03
CA ASP A 236 -27.77 -3.90 -28.48
C ASP A 236 -27.59 -4.06 -30.00
N THR A 237 -28.68 -4.29 -30.75
CA THR A 237 -28.64 -4.46 -32.21
C THR A 237 -27.97 -3.24 -32.89
N PRO A 238 -26.97 -3.46 -33.77
CA PRO A 238 -26.28 -2.38 -34.46
C PRO A 238 -27.16 -1.78 -35.57
N VAL A 239 -27.28 -0.45 -35.57
CA VAL A 239 -28.06 0.30 -36.56
C VAL A 239 -27.18 0.71 -37.74
N ILE A 240 -27.75 0.67 -38.95
CA ILE A 240 -27.07 1.08 -40.19
C ILE A 240 -26.97 2.62 -40.22
N PRO A 241 -25.82 3.21 -40.63
CA PRO A 241 -25.67 4.67 -40.70
C PRO A 241 -26.75 5.33 -41.59
N GLY A 242 -27.67 6.06 -40.97
CA GLY A 242 -28.80 6.74 -41.62
C GLY A 242 -30.17 6.29 -41.09
N ASP A 243 -30.26 5.10 -40.48
CA ASP A 243 -31.48 4.62 -39.83
C ASP A 243 -31.57 5.11 -38.38
N THR A 244 -32.80 5.24 -37.87
CA THR A 244 -33.09 5.60 -36.47
C THR A 244 -33.32 4.35 -35.61
N ARG A 245 -32.90 4.37 -34.34
CA ARG A 245 -33.28 3.32 -33.37
C ARG A 245 -34.81 3.27 -33.18
N PRO A 246 -35.39 2.08 -32.90
CA PRO A 246 -36.77 1.98 -32.42
C PRO A 246 -36.98 2.78 -31.13
N GLN A 247 -38.22 3.22 -30.89
CA GLN A 247 -38.59 3.87 -29.63
C GLN A 247 -38.55 2.86 -28.47
N PHE A 248 -38.17 3.32 -27.27
CA PHE A 248 -38.11 2.47 -26.08
C PHE A 248 -39.52 2.19 -25.51
N GLU A 249 -39.94 0.92 -25.51
CA GLU A 249 -41.26 0.50 -25.00
C GLU A 249 -41.20 -0.15 -23.59
N HIS A 250 -40.01 -0.40 -23.03
CA HIS A 250 -39.85 -1.22 -21.82
C HIS A 250 -39.80 -0.44 -20.49
N GLY A 251 -40.21 0.83 -20.46
CA GLY A 251 -40.18 1.68 -19.26
C GLY A 251 -40.96 1.11 -18.06
N ASP A 252 -42.19 0.64 -18.28
CA ASP A 252 -42.99 0.00 -17.22
C ASP A 252 -42.32 -1.27 -16.66
N GLN A 253 -41.61 -2.02 -17.51
CA GLN A 253 -40.87 -3.22 -17.10
C GLN A 253 -39.62 -2.85 -16.28
N ALA A 254 -38.89 -1.80 -16.68
CA ALA A 254 -37.75 -1.29 -15.94
C ALA A 254 -38.17 -0.81 -14.53
N ARG A 255 -39.32 -0.13 -14.43
CA ARG A 255 -39.91 0.27 -13.15
C ARG A 255 -40.33 -0.93 -12.31
N GLN A 256 -40.95 -1.95 -12.90
CA GLN A 256 -41.30 -3.17 -12.16
C GLN A 256 -40.08 -3.90 -11.61
N ILE A 257 -38.94 -3.92 -12.33
CA ILE A 257 -37.69 -4.51 -11.83
C ILE A 257 -37.16 -3.77 -10.57
N LEU A 258 -37.40 -2.47 -10.43
CA LEU A 258 -37.08 -1.75 -9.18
C LEU A 258 -38.02 -2.16 -8.03
N ASN A 259 -39.33 -2.26 -8.30
CA ASN A 259 -40.30 -2.71 -7.29
C ASN A 259 -39.95 -4.13 -6.80
N ASP A 260 -39.64 -5.05 -7.72
CA ASP A 260 -39.18 -6.42 -7.42
C ASP A 260 -37.91 -6.41 -6.54
N ALA A 261 -36.99 -5.45 -6.78
CA ALA A 261 -35.76 -5.32 -6.00
C ALA A 261 -36.00 -4.78 -4.59
N GLU A 262 -36.93 -3.83 -4.42
CA GLU A 262 -37.36 -3.32 -3.11
C GLU A 262 -38.05 -4.42 -2.29
N GLU A 263 -38.93 -5.22 -2.93
CA GLU A 263 -39.62 -6.34 -2.30
C GLU A 263 -38.64 -7.45 -1.86
N ASP A 264 -37.74 -7.90 -2.74
CA ASP A 264 -36.72 -8.90 -2.41
C ASP A 264 -35.78 -8.44 -1.29
N LEU A 265 -35.39 -7.15 -1.26
CA LEU A 265 -34.54 -6.59 -0.18
C LEU A 265 -35.28 -6.52 1.16
N ARG A 266 -36.59 -6.28 1.13
CA ARG A 266 -37.45 -6.18 2.32
C ARG A 266 -37.78 -7.54 2.92
N ASP A 267 -37.93 -8.55 2.08
CA ASP A 267 -38.22 -9.93 2.51
C ASP A 267 -36.97 -10.71 2.92
N TRP A 268 -35.77 -10.21 2.60
CA TRP A 268 -34.50 -10.81 3.02
C TRP A 268 -34.40 -10.98 4.54
N ARG A 269 -33.91 -12.15 4.97
CA ARG A 269 -33.63 -12.49 6.38
C ARG A 269 -32.39 -13.36 6.45
N LEU A 270 -31.61 -13.19 7.53
CA LEU A 270 -30.46 -14.03 7.83
C LEU A 270 -30.90 -15.46 8.16
N GLU A 271 -30.36 -16.46 7.46
CA GLU A 271 -30.46 -17.87 7.87
C GLU A 271 -29.58 -18.12 9.10
N ALA A 272 -30.19 -18.48 10.23
CA ALA A 272 -29.52 -18.51 11.52
C ALA A 272 -28.89 -19.88 11.85
N ASP A 273 -27.57 -19.99 11.67
CA ASP A 273 -26.74 -20.93 12.44
C ASP A 273 -26.33 -20.26 13.78
N ASP A 274 -27.19 -20.38 14.79
CA ASP A 274 -26.97 -19.78 16.12
C ASP A 274 -25.62 -20.22 16.72
N VAL A 275 -24.72 -19.26 16.95
CA VAL A 275 -23.40 -19.54 17.56
C VAL A 275 -23.51 -19.41 19.09
N PRO A 276 -23.69 -20.50 19.88
CA PRO A 276 -24.21 -20.41 21.24
C PRO A 276 -23.30 -19.61 22.20
N ILE A 277 -23.76 -18.44 22.65
CA ILE A 277 -23.03 -17.60 23.61
C ILE A 277 -23.34 -18.07 25.03
N SER A 278 -22.30 -18.41 25.81
CA SER A 278 -22.44 -18.90 27.18
C SER A 278 -22.70 -17.75 28.17
N ASN A 279 -23.96 -17.37 28.33
CA ASN A 279 -24.40 -16.29 29.25
C ASN A 279 -24.50 -16.76 30.72
N GLN A 280 -23.41 -17.29 31.29
CA GLN A 280 -23.30 -17.60 32.72
C GLN A 280 -21.89 -17.35 33.26
N LEU A 281 -21.64 -16.13 33.72
CA LEU A 281 -20.54 -15.77 34.64
C LEU A 281 -21.07 -14.72 35.61
N ASP A 282 -21.34 -15.12 36.85
CA ASP A 282 -21.92 -14.25 37.88
C ASP A 282 -21.04 -13.04 38.21
N SER A 283 -21.68 -11.88 38.39
CA SER A 283 -21.05 -10.58 38.64
C SER A 283 -20.47 -10.39 40.05
N ASN A 284 -20.23 -11.47 40.81
CA ASN A 284 -19.96 -11.44 42.26
C ASN A 284 -18.50 -11.78 42.66
N LEU A 285 -17.52 -11.59 41.77
CA LEU A 285 -16.09 -11.91 42.03
C LEU A 285 -15.19 -10.68 42.03
N MET A 286 -15.57 -9.62 42.75
CA MET A 286 -14.72 -8.46 43.04
C MET A 286 -14.74 -8.14 44.54
N PRO A 287 -13.58 -7.90 45.20
CA PRO A 287 -13.56 -7.42 46.58
C PRO A 287 -13.91 -5.93 46.61
N THR A 288 -15.01 -5.57 47.26
CA THR A 288 -15.44 -4.17 47.43
C THR A 288 -14.66 -3.50 48.57
N SER A 289 -13.68 -2.66 48.24
CA SER A 289 -13.13 -1.69 49.21
C SER A 289 -14.12 -0.54 49.37
N GLY A 290 -14.78 -0.45 50.52
CA GLY A 290 -15.86 0.52 50.75
C GLY A 290 -15.41 1.98 50.92
N GLY A 291 -16.29 2.93 50.59
CA GLY A 291 -16.18 4.33 50.99
C GLY A 291 -16.78 5.36 50.02
N GLY A 292 -17.96 5.90 50.37
CA GLY A 292 -18.43 7.21 49.89
C GLY A 292 -19.24 7.23 48.59
N ALA A 293 -20.56 7.36 48.72
CA ALA A 293 -21.46 7.66 47.60
C ALA A 293 -21.61 9.17 47.37
N VAL A 294 -21.73 9.58 46.11
CA VAL A 294 -22.54 10.74 45.67
C VAL A 294 -23.23 10.33 44.36
N ALA A 295 -24.51 10.63 44.25
CA ALA A 295 -25.35 10.24 43.12
C ALA A 295 -25.17 11.16 41.90
N ASP A 296 -25.57 10.66 40.73
CA ASP A 296 -26.25 11.51 39.76
C ASP A 296 -27.35 10.75 39.00
N THR A 297 -28.20 11.48 38.31
CA THR A 297 -29.64 11.25 38.29
C THR A 297 -30.12 10.90 36.88
N ARG A 298 -31.05 9.95 36.75
CA ARG A 298 -31.90 9.85 35.55
C ARG A 298 -33.37 9.83 35.96
N TYR A 299 -34.13 10.73 35.34
CA TYR A 299 -35.58 10.79 35.46
C TYR A 299 -36.24 9.72 34.58
N GLU A 300 -37.41 9.27 35.03
CA GLU A 300 -38.32 8.38 34.33
C GLU A 300 -39.28 9.14 33.41
N GLU A 301 -39.77 8.45 32.39
CA GLU A 301 -41.19 8.33 31.98
C GLU A 301 -41.24 6.93 31.33
N GLY A 302 -42.10 5.97 31.69
CA GLY A 302 -43.56 6.07 31.89
C GLY A 302 -44.21 5.93 30.50
N GLU A 303 -45.14 5.03 30.17
CA GLU A 303 -46.06 4.10 30.87
C GLU A 303 -46.65 3.16 29.76
N SER A 304 -47.40 2.06 29.95
CA SER A 304 -47.80 1.22 31.09
C SER A 304 -48.63 -0.01 30.59
N LEU A 305 -48.88 -1.00 31.48
CA LEU A 305 -50.07 -1.92 31.52
C LEU A 305 -50.28 -2.94 30.34
N GLN A 306 -50.71 -4.20 30.52
CA GLN A 306 -51.44 -4.86 31.62
C GLN A 306 -51.28 -6.42 31.67
N THR A 307 -51.24 -7.00 32.89
CA THR A 307 -51.76 -8.33 33.36
C THR A 307 -51.37 -9.65 32.62
N ILE A 308 -50.56 -10.61 33.14
CA ILE A 308 -50.72 -11.55 34.31
C ILE A 308 -51.99 -12.45 34.19
N PRO A 309 -52.04 -13.79 34.54
CA PRO A 309 -51.02 -14.75 35.04
C PRO A 309 -50.99 -16.18 34.38
N SER A 310 -50.22 -17.09 34.99
CA SER A 310 -50.40 -18.58 35.09
C SER A 310 -50.14 -19.43 33.84
N ILE A 311 -49.07 -20.24 33.76
CA ILE A 311 -48.79 -21.46 34.56
C ILE A 311 -49.96 -22.45 34.56
N ASN A 312 -49.80 -23.57 33.85
CA ASN A 312 -50.09 -24.87 34.43
C ASN A 312 -49.21 -25.97 33.83
N GLU A 313 -48.70 -26.82 34.69
CA GLU A 313 -47.98 -28.05 34.33
C GLU A 313 -48.98 -29.08 33.77
N SER A 314 -48.49 -30.08 33.02
CA SER A 314 -48.30 -31.44 33.57
C SER A 314 -48.33 -32.57 32.54
N GLN A 315 -47.55 -33.62 32.84
CA GLN A 315 -47.81 -35.05 32.59
C GLN A 315 -47.96 -35.53 31.12
N THR A 316 -46.96 -36.18 30.51
CA THR A 316 -46.36 -37.52 30.74
C THR A 316 -47.09 -38.73 30.11
N ARG A 317 -46.26 -39.63 29.55
CA ARG A 317 -46.37 -41.11 29.44
C ARG A 317 -46.99 -41.76 28.19
N ASN A 318 -46.27 -42.83 27.78
CA ASN A 318 -46.74 -44.11 27.21
C ASN A 318 -47.25 -44.14 25.75
N THR A 319 -47.10 -45.22 24.94
CA THR A 319 -46.37 -46.52 25.06
C THR A 319 -46.35 -47.25 23.70
N GLY A 320 -45.37 -48.15 23.49
CA GLY A 320 -45.47 -49.31 22.56
C GLY A 320 -45.11 -49.03 21.09
N GLY A 321 -44.68 -50.03 20.29
CA GLY A 321 -44.32 -51.42 20.61
C GLY A 321 -44.21 -52.30 19.35
N THR A 322 -43.18 -53.17 19.30
CA THR A 322 -43.05 -54.43 18.50
C THR A 322 -43.37 -54.46 16.99
N TYR A 323 -42.49 -55.05 16.16
CA TYR A 323 -42.67 -56.39 15.52
C TYR A 323 -41.50 -56.78 14.57
N LEU A 324 -41.24 -58.10 14.47
CA LEU A 324 -40.38 -58.83 13.50
C LEU A 324 -41.27 -59.41 12.36
N PRO A 325 -40.80 -59.94 11.18
CA PRO A 325 -39.66 -60.86 10.90
C PRO A 325 -38.77 -60.43 9.68
N HIS A 326 -37.61 -60.98 9.30
CA HIS A 326 -37.01 -62.34 9.17
C HIS A 326 -37.28 -63.13 7.85
N GLY A 327 -36.20 -63.43 7.09
CA GLY A 327 -36.07 -64.47 6.04
C GLY A 327 -35.76 -64.00 4.58
N THR A 328 -35.23 -64.79 3.61
CA THR A 328 -34.42 -66.05 3.64
C THR A 328 -33.69 -66.33 2.27
N THR A 329 -32.38 -66.06 2.18
CA THR A 329 -31.26 -66.93 1.67
C THR A 329 -31.25 -67.66 0.27
N LEU A 330 -30.03 -67.85 -0.30
CA LEU A 330 -29.55 -68.84 -1.33
C LEU A 330 -29.76 -68.50 -2.84
N VAL A 331 -29.00 -68.96 -3.88
CA VAL A 331 -27.63 -69.51 -4.09
C VAL A 331 -27.28 -69.58 -5.61
N GLY A 332 -26.00 -69.42 -6.01
CA GLY A 332 -25.32 -70.34 -6.99
C GLY A 332 -25.16 -70.00 -8.50
N GLY A 333 -24.06 -70.52 -9.09
CA GLY A 333 -23.82 -70.70 -10.55
C GLY A 333 -23.00 -69.57 -11.26
N VAL A 334 -21.74 -69.65 -11.73
CA VAL A 334 -20.82 -70.65 -12.35
C VAL A 334 -20.69 -70.52 -13.89
N SER A 335 -19.45 -70.61 -14.41
CA SER A 335 -19.00 -70.76 -15.83
C SER A 335 -18.94 -69.49 -16.72
N SER A 336 -18.10 -69.37 -17.79
CA SER A 336 -16.81 -70.02 -18.12
C SER A 336 -16.09 -69.40 -19.36
N SER A 337 -14.76 -69.19 -19.25
CA SER A 337 -13.69 -69.44 -20.26
C SER A 337 -13.44 -68.58 -21.53
N ARG A 338 -12.16 -68.71 -21.98
CA ARG A 338 -11.54 -68.48 -23.31
C ARG A 338 -11.08 -67.03 -23.60
N ALA A 339 -9.80 -66.63 -23.69
CA ALA A 339 -8.48 -67.22 -24.01
C ALA A 339 -8.06 -67.17 -25.51
N THR A 340 -6.75 -67.04 -25.76
CA THR A 340 -5.95 -66.96 -27.03
C THR A 340 -5.69 -65.55 -27.61
N ASN A 341 -4.58 -65.26 -28.31
CA ASN A 341 -3.15 -65.64 -28.17
C ASN A 341 -2.28 -64.79 -29.15
N GLY A 342 -0.95 -64.75 -28.99
CA GLY A 342 0.02 -64.21 -29.99
C GLY A 342 0.67 -62.89 -29.56
N GLN A 343 1.98 -62.82 -29.24
CA GLN A 343 3.16 -62.94 -30.14
C GLN A 343 3.15 -61.90 -31.29
N GLY A 344 4.18 -61.08 -31.50
CA GLY A 344 5.40 -60.85 -30.72
C GLY A 344 6.38 -59.92 -31.46
N GLY A 345 7.59 -59.77 -30.93
CA GLY A 345 8.77 -59.40 -31.73
C GLY A 345 9.43 -58.06 -31.39
N ALA A 346 10.75 -58.09 -31.19
CA ALA A 346 11.57 -56.92 -30.92
C ALA A 346 12.28 -56.40 -32.19
N SER A 347 12.57 -55.10 -32.25
CA SER A 347 13.91 -54.60 -32.62
C SER A 347 14.03 -53.06 -32.54
N LYS A 348 15.07 -52.61 -31.83
CA LYS A 348 15.79 -51.34 -32.07
C LYS A 348 16.89 -51.61 -33.13
N PRO A 349 17.77 -50.65 -33.49
CA PRO A 349 17.55 -49.26 -33.93
C PRO A 349 18.35 -48.92 -35.21
N ARG A 350 18.14 -47.74 -35.83
CA ARG A 350 19.26 -46.88 -36.29
C ARG A 350 18.82 -45.48 -36.71
N ALA A 351 19.78 -44.55 -36.67
CA ALA A 351 19.61 -43.15 -37.01
C ALA A 351 20.02 -42.86 -38.46
N THR A 352 19.40 -41.85 -39.08
CA THR A 352 20.06 -40.98 -40.05
C THR A 352 19.44 -39.58 -40.04
N CYS A 353 20.26 -38.57 -40.29
CA CYS A 353 19.88 -37.16 -40.40
C CYS A 353 19.38 -36.83 -41.83
N VAL A 354 18.60 -35.74 -41.96
CA VAL A 354 18.70 -34.67 -42.99
C VAL A 354 17.32 -34.09 -43.37
N ARG A 355 17.22 -32.75 -43.24
CA ARG A 355 16.33 -31.76 -43.89
C ARG A 355 15.02 -32.22 -44.57
N GLY A 356 13.92 -31.55 -44.19
CA GLY A 356 12.73 -31.39 -45.04
C GLY A 356 11.77 -30.34 -44.46
N TYR A 357 11.55 -29.24 -45.20
CA TYR A 357 10.52 -28.24 -44.85
C TYR A 357 9.12 -28.81 -45.04
N SER A 358 8.21 -28.59 -44.07
CA SER A 358 6.79 -28.44 -44.35
C SER A 358 6.08 -27.77 -43.16
N MET A 359 5.44 -26.63 -43.41
CA MET A 359 4.42 -26.07 -42.52
C MET A 359 3.16 -26.97 -42.55
N PRO A 360 2.38 -26.98 -41.46
CA PRO A 360 0.94 -26.90 -41.65
C PRO A 360 0.35 -25.73 -40.86
N VAL A 361 -0.44 -24.92 -41.58
CA VAL A 361 -1.39 -23.97 -40.99
C VAL A 361 -2.45 -24.76 -40.21
N VAL A 362 -2.67 -24.44 -38.94
CA VAL A 362 -3.88 -24.85 -38.21
C VAL A 362 -4.48 -23.63 -37.52
N THR A 363 -5.63 -23.21 -38.03
CA THR A 363 -6.50 -22.18 -37.48
C THR A 363 -7.36 -22.73 -36.34
N ARG A 364 -7.52 -21.95 -35.26
CA ARG A 364 -8.46 -22.05 -34.09
C ARG A 364 -7.70 -21.97 -32.76
N ALA A 365 -8.26 -21.41 -31.68
CA ALA A 365 -9.37 -20.47 -31.51
C ALA A 365 -9.25 -19.88 -30.09
N LEU A 366 -9.91 -18.75 -29.80
CA LEU A 366 -10.07 -18.29 -28.43
C LEU A 366 -10.93 -19.27 -27.63
N ALA A 367 -10.54 -19.51 -26.37
CA ALA A 367 -11.47 -19.82 -25.29
C ALA A 367 -10.84 -19.41 -23.95
N CYS A 368 -11.39 -18.39 -23.31
CA CYS A 368 -11.25 -18.22 -21.87
C CYS A 368 -12.01 -19.36 -21.18
N LEU A 369 -11.58 -19.78 -19.98
CA LEU A 369 -12.42 -19.68 -18.77
C LEU A 369 -11.68 -20.15 -17.51
N SER A 370 -12.07 -19.51 -16.42
CA SER A 370 -11.83 -19.89 -15.03
C SER A 370 -12.34 -21.29 -14.68
N SER A 371 -11.66 -21.99 -13.76
CA SER A 371 -12.29 -22.48 -12.52
C SER A 371 -11.30 -23.19 -11.56
N SER A 372 -11.55 -22.94 -10.28
CA SER A 372 -11.61 -23.85 -9.13
C SER A 372 -10.79 -25.16 -9.09
N SER A 373 -10.24 -25.40 -7.89
CA SER A 373 -9.67 -26.64 -7.34
C SER A 373 -10.72 -27.78 -7.20
N PRO A 374 -10.42 -28.98 -6.64
CA PRO A 374 -9.15 -29.47 -6.07
C PRO A 374 -8.70 -30.87 -6.55
N PHE A 375 -7.45 -31.26 -6.24
CA PHE A 375 -7.16 -32.70 -6.06
C PHE A 375 -6.07 -32.97 -5.03
N GLN A 376 -6.21 -34.12 -4.37
CA GLN A 376 -5.58 -34.48 -3.12
C GLN A 376 -4.77 -35.77 -3.30
N GLN A 377 -3.45 -35.75 -3.10
CA GLN A 377 -2.65 -36.97 -2.97
C GLN A 377 -1.41 -36.75 -2.10
N ARG A 378 -1.40 -37.43 -0.95
CA ARG A 378 -0.14 -37.85 -0.30
C ARG A 378 0.39 -39.08 -1.04
N PRO A 379 1.69 -39.32 -1.01
CA PRO A 379 2.12 -40.57 -0.38
C PRO A 379 3.09 -40.34 0.78
N THR A 380 3.35 -41.42 1.52
CA THR A 380 4.01 -41.42 2.83
C THR A 380 5.38 -42.11 2.78
N LYS A 381 6.20 -41.85 3.82
CA LYS A 381 7.36 -42.65 4.27
C LYS A 381 8.63 -42.62 3.39
N GLN A 382 9.85 -42.83 3.90
CA GLN A 382 10.40 -42.76 5.27
C GLN A 382 11.93 -42.96 5.18
N ALA A 383 12.74 -42.11 5.81
CA ALA A 383 14.18 -42.34 5.96
C ALA A 383 14.69 -41.72 7.27
N LEU A 384 14.87 -42.57 8.28
CA LEU A 384 15.53 -42.26 9.56
C LEU A 384 17.00 -42.64 9.42
N ILE A 385 17.92 -41.68 9.62
CA ILE A 385 19.29 -41.97 10.06
C ILE A 385 19.69 -40.93 11.12
N ASN A 386 19.90 -41.41 12.34
CA ASN A 386 20.62 -40.67 13.39
C ASN A 386 22.12 -40.68 13.08
N LEU A 387 22.90 -39.70 13.58
CA LEU A 387 23.95 -39.94 14.59
C LEU A 387 24.82 -38.68 14.90
N THR A 388 24.82 -38.34 16.20
CA THR A 388 25.96 -37.86 17.03
C THR A 388 26.87 -36.69 16.62
N ASN A 389 26.88 -35.70 17.52
CA ASN A 389 28.03 -34.95 18.04
C ASN A 389 29.43 -35.52 17.76
N THR A 390 30.35 -34.65 17.31
CA THR A 390 31.68 -34.48 17.94
C THR A 390 32.21 -33.07 17.68
N SER A 391 32.57 -32.35 18.73
CA SER A 391 33.50 -31.23 18.67
C SER A 391 34.95 -31.73 18.74
N PRO A 392 35.94 -30.88 18.38
CA PRO A 392 37.08 -30.76 19.27
C PRO A 392 37.54 -29.31 19.48
N SER A 393 38.05 -29.06 20.68
CA SER A 393 38.78 -27.85 21.05
C SER A 393 40.28 -28.17 21.18
N GLN A 394 41.16 -27.21 20.88
CA GLN A 394 42.47 -27.08 21.55
C GLN A 394 43.12 -25.71 21.31
N ASN A 395 43.79 -25.20 22.34
CA ASN A 395 44.54 -23.94 22.38
C ASN A 395 46.05 -24.19 22.12
N TYR A 396 46.84 -23.14 21.81
CA TYR A 396 47.93 -22.63 22.70
C TYR A 396 48.80 -21.50 22.06
N THR A 397 48.77 -20.28 22.65
CA THR A 397 49.89 -19.31 22.86
C THR A 397 50.76 -18.80 21.67
N ARG A 398 51.50 -17.66 21.71
CA ARG A 398 52.08 -16.87 22.83
C ARG A 398 52.38 -15.39 22.42
N ASN A 399 52.53 -14.51 23.41
CA ASN A 399 52.79 -13.06 23.27
C ASN A 399 54.19 -12.67 22.74
N HIS A 400 54.30 -11.46 22.16
CA HIS A 400 55.43 -10.54 22.42
C HIS A 400 55.05 -9.04 22.21
N ILE A 401 55.63 -8.15 23.03
CA ILE A 401 55.50 -6.68 23.03
C ILE A 401 56.92 -6.09 22.86
N PRO A 402 57.16 -5.12 21.95
CA PRO A 402 57.38 -3.68 22.31
C PRO A 402 56.84 -2.70 21.22
N ARG A 403 56.78 -1.36 21.35
CA ARG A 403 57.09 -0.34 22.38
C ARG A 403 56.27 0.95 22.06
N GLN A 404 56.08 1.86 23.03
CA GLN A 404 55.40 3.15 22.80
C GLN A 404 56.31 4.25 22.23
N ILE A 405 55.79 5.00 21.25
CA ILE A 405 56.06 6.43 20.93
C ILE A 405 54.73 6.99 20.35
N GLY A 406 54.23 8.20 20.66
CA GLY A 406 54.71 9.14 21.68
C GLY A 406 53.95 10.47 21.87
N GLY A 407 52.97 10.87 21.03
CA GLY A 407 52.34 12.19 21.16
C GLY A 407 51.24 12.55 20.14
N THR A 408 50.21 13.25 20.63
CA THR A 408 49.27 14.16 19.94
C THR A 408 48.54 13.71 18.66
N ASP A 409 47.26 13.32 18.79
CA ASP A 409 46.16 14.12 18.20
C ASP A 409 44.77 13.74 18.77
N VAL A 410 44.19 14.61 19.61
CA VAL A 410 42.79 14.54 20.08
C VAL A 410 42.20 15.95 20.13
N LYS A 411 42.09 16.61 18.98
CA LYS A 411 41.43 17.92 18.85
C LYS A 411 40.51 18.11 17.64
N MET A 412 40.65 17.33 16.57
CA MET A 412 39.89 17.56 15.33
C MET A 412 38.36 17.34 15.50
N ASP A 413 37.95 16.21 16.09
CA ASP A 413 36.52 15.86 16.20
C ASP A 413 35.69 16.86 17.03
N SER A 414 36.31 17.47 18.05
CA SER A 414 35.67 18.49 18.90
C SER A 414 35.50 19.87 18.24
N LEU A 415 36.16 20.07 17.09
CA LEU A 415 36.08 21.29 16.29
C LEU A 415 35.01 21.14 15.20
N VAL A 416 35.01 20.00 14.49
CA VAL A 416 33.99 19.68 13.47
C VAL A 416 32.57 19.75 14.06
N ALA A 417 32.37 19.20 15.27
CA ALA A 417 31.09 19.26 15.99
C ALA A 417 30.64 20.68 16.41
N ARG A 418 31.54 21.69 16.37
CA ARG A 418 31.23 23.08 16.73
C ARG A 418 30.86 23.96 15.53
N TYR A 419 31.31 23.61 14.32
CA TYR A 419 31.06 24.38 13.09
C TYR A 419 30.02 23.75 12.16
N SER A 420 29.45 22.60 12.52
CA SER A 420 28.44 21.88 11.72
C SER A 420 26.97 22.22 12.08
N ARG A 421 26.70 23.32 12.80
CA ARG A 421 25.34 23.83 13.02
C ARG A 421 25.02 24.94 11.99
N PRO A 422 23.81 24.97 11.41
CA PRO A 422 23.42 26.09 10.57
C PRO A 422 23.33 27.38 11.39
N MET A 423 23.95 28.46 10.91
CA MET A 423 23.68 29.81 11.45
C MET A 423 22.30 30.26 10.99
N PHE A 424 21.25 29.97 11.76
CA PHE A 424 20.01 30.76 11.91
C PHE A 424 19.11 30.14 13.00
N GLU A 425 19.60 30.11 14.25
CA GLU A 425 18.77 29.85 15.43
C GLU A 425 19.04 30.94 16.48
N ASN A 426 18.33 32.07 16.35
CA ASN A 426 17.97 32.91 17.49
C ASN A 426 16.91 33.94 17.08
N GLU A 427 15.62 33.56 17.15
CA GLU A 427 14.54 34.44 17.64
C GLU A 427 13.22 33.65 17.83
N GLY A 428 12.69 33.65 19.05
CA GLY A 428 11.26 33.69 19.34
C GLY A 428 10.36 32.44 19.17
N TYR A 429 10.53 31.60 18.15
CA TYR A 429 9.41 30.78 17.62
C TYR A 429 9.50 29.25 17.82
N ALA A 430 10.24 28.78 18.82
CA ALA A 430 10.59 27.35 18.97
C ALA A 430 9.56 26.44 19.69
N LYS A 431 8.32 26.88 19.96
CA LYS A 431 7.30 26.05 20.66
C LYS A 431 6.10 25.68 19.81
N GLU A 432 5.51 26.63 19.10
CA GLU A 432 4.32 26.38 18.26
C GLU A 432 4.66 25.47 17.07
N GLN A 433 5.85 25.64 16.47
CA GLN A 433 6.32 24.74 15.40
C GLN A 433 6.61 23.31 15.86
N GLN A 434 6.82 23.07 17.17
CA GLN A 434 7.10 21.72 17.66
C GLN A 434 5.79 20.92 17.81
N GLU A 435 4.71 21.57 18.22
CA GLU A 435 3.35 21.01 18.19
C GLU A 435 2.82 20.87 16.74
N GLU A 436 3.05 21.86 15.86
CA GLU A 436 2.72 21.73 14.42
C GLU A 436 3.50 20.59 13.74
N MET A 437 4.77 20.35 14.10
CA MET A 437 5.57 19.30 13.48
C MET A 437 5.19 17.90 13.95
N GLU A 438 4.70 17.74 15.19
CA GLU A 438 4.03 16.49 15.61
C GLU A 438 2.68 16.31 14.91
N LEU A 439 1.87 17.37 14.75
CA LEU A 439 0.60 17.33 14.00
C LEU A 439 0.79 17.00 12.51
N VAL A 440 1.85 17.46 11.87
CA VAL A 440 2.19 17.14 10.46
C VAL A 440 2.71 15.70 10.29
N GLN A 441 3.07 15.02 11.39
CA GLN A 441 3.51 13.62 11.35
C GLN A 441 2.33 12.62 11.36
N GLU A 442 1.09 13.08 11.53
CA GLU A 442 -0.14 12.28 11.44
C GLU A 442 -0.84 12.31 10.06
N VAL A 443 -0.14 12.74 8.99
CA VAL A 443 -0.53 12.25 7.66
C VAL A 443 -0.41 10.72 7.72
N PRO A 444 -1.44 9.94 7.32
CA PRO A 444 -1.31 8.49 7.29
C PRO A 444 -0.06 8.17 6.47
N ALA A 445 0.87 7.42 7.06
CA ALA A 445 1.83 6.71 6.25
C ALA A 445 0.97 5.84 5.32
N LEU A 446 0.82 6.26 4.06
CA LEU A 446 0.39 5.41 2.95
C LEU A 446 1.11 4.11 3.20
N SER A 447 0.38 3.04 3.50
CA SER A 447 0.97 1.89 4.18
C SER A 447 1.88 1.18 3.19
N LEU A 448 3.14 1.62 3.15
CA LEU A 448 4.28 1.11 2.40
C LEU A 448 4.72 -0.26 2.98
N LYS A 449 3.73 -1.10 3.23
CA LYS A 449 3.81 -2.48 3.69
C LYS A 449 3.21 -3.32 2.58
N PHE A 450 4.03 -3.57 1.57
CA PHE A 450 3.78 -4.69 0.67
C PHE A 450 3.53 -5.94 1.52
N ALA A 451 2.54 -6.74 1.13
CA ALA A 451 2.27 -8.00 1.81
C ALA A 451 3.47 -8.94 1.61
N MET A 452 4.36 -9.01 2.60
CA MET A 452 5.52 -9.89 2.54
C MET A 452 5.07 -11.35 2.56
N PRO A 453 5.73 -12.25 1.81
CA PRO A 453 5.43 -13.68 1.86
C PRO A 453 5.45 -14.21 3.30
N PRO A 454 4.53 -15.11 3.70
CA PRO A 454 4.41 -15.63 5.06
C PRO A 454 5.49 -16.68 5.38
N VAL A 455 6.75 -16.27 5.26
CA VAL A 455 7.95 -17.07 5.53
C VAL A 455 8.77 -16.40 6.63
N ALA A 456 9.49 -17.19 7.44
CA ALA A 456 10.19 -16.69 8.62
C ALA A 456 11.24 -15.60 8.33
N GLN A 457 11.81 -15.58 7.13
CA GLN A 457 12.77 -14.58 6.65
C GLN A 457 12.52 -14.26 5.17
N PRO A 458 11.64 -13.29 4.84
CA PRO A 458 11.25 -13.01 3.46
C PRO A 458 12.41 -12.57 2.56
N SER A 459 13.38 -11.82 3.11
CA SER A 459 14.57 -11.38 2.38
C SER A 459 15.50 -12.54 2.00
N SER A 460 15.68 -13.54 2.87
CA SER A 460 16.53 -14.70 2.55
C SER A 460 15.85 -15.65 1.56
N TRP A 461 14.53 -15.84 1.68
CA TRP A 461 13.72 -16.57 0.70
C TRP A 461 13.79 -15.90 -0.69
N LEU A 462 13.55 -14.58 -0.74
CA LEU A 462 13.57 -13.83 -1.99
C LEU A 462 14.97 -13.85 -2.62
N ARG A 463 16.03 -13.69 -1.81
CA ARG A 463 17.40 -13.82 -2.28
C ARG A 463 17.68 -15.21 -2.88
N ALA A 464 17.27 -16.30 -2.21
CA ALA A 464 17.39 -17.65 -2.79
C ALA A 464 16.58 -17.82 -4.09
N ALA A 465 15.53 -17.03 -4.29
CA ALA A 465 14.67 -17.03 -5.46
C ALA A 465 15.16 -16.13 -6.62
N THR A 466 15.99 -15.10 -6.35
CA THR A 466 16.39 -14.07 -7.34
C THR A 466 17.89 -13.84 -7.53
N ASP A 467 18.74 -14.23 -6.57
CA ASP A 467 20.18 -13.96 -6.59
C ASP A 467 20.92 -15.00 -7.45
N ASP A 468 21.00 -14.73 -8.76
CA ASP A 468 21.68 -15.59 -9.73
C ASP A 468 23.18 -15.77 -9.45
N TYR A 469 23.80 -14.88 -8.66
CA TYR A 469 25.20 -14.99 -8.25
C TYR A 469 25.40 -16.04 -7.15
N SER A 470 24.49 -16.12 -6.17
CA SER A 470 24.56 -17.16 -5.12
C SER A 470 23.81 -18.45 -5.46
N ASN A 471 22.82 -18.40 -6.36
CA ASN A 471 22.08 -19.56 -6.84
C ASN A 471 21.83 -19.48 -8.37
N PRO A 472 22.69 -20.10 -9.20
CA PRO A 472 22.52 -20.13 -10.66
C PRO A 472 21.21 -20.77 -11.16
N ASN A 473 20.57 -21.57 -10.29
CA ASN A 473 19.28 -22.24 -10.51
C ASN A 473 18.11 -21.46 -9.90
N CYS A 474 18.27 -20.15 -9.64
CA CYS A 474 17.19 -19.32 -9.12
C CYS A 474 16.00 -19.28 -10.11
N PRO A 475 14.75 -19.39 -9.63
CA PRO A 475 13.56 -19.38 -10.48
C PRO A 475 13.32 -18.04 -11.19
N ILE A 476 13.84 -16.92 -10.66
CA ILE A 476 13.62 -15.57 -11.20
C ILE A 476 14.98 -14.92 -11.48
N LYS A 477 15.38 -14.81 -12.74
CA LYS A 477 16.60 -14.08 -13.13
C LYS A 477 16.27 -12.62 -13.40
N ILE A 478 16.80 -11.71 -12.57
CA ILE A 478 16.60 -10.26 -12.72
C ILE A 478 17.52 -9.71 -13.84
N ALA A 479 17.04 -9.80 -15.08
CA ALA A 479 17.72 -9.24 -16.24
C ALA A 479 17.50 -7.72 -16.35
N HIS A 480 18.58 -6.94 -16.46
CA HIS A 480 18.55 -5.47 -16.53
C HIS A 480 18.55 -4.97 -17.99
N GLY A 481 17.67 -5.55 -18.82
CA GLY A 481 17.62 -5.35 -20.27
C GLY A 481 17.16 -3.94 -20.68
N THR A 482 18.10 -3.02 -20.95
CA THR A 482 17.85 -1.58 -21.20
C THR A 482 19.14 -0.83 -21.56
N THR A 483 19.01 0.30 -22.28
CA THR A 483 20.01 1.38 -22.26
C THR A 483 19.35 2.72 -21.93
N THR A 484 19.77 3.34 -20.83
CA THR A 484 19.48 4.74 -20.53
C THR A 484 20.79 5.50 -20.33
N LEU A 485 20.81 6.78 -20.70
CA LEU A 485 21.94 7.68 -20.45
C LEU A 485 21.46 9.10 -20.14
N ALA A 486 22.28 9.83 -19.40
CA ALA A 486 22.12 11.27 -19.20
C ALA A 486 23.47 11.95 -19.02
N PHE A 487 23.62 13.16 -19.55
CA PHE A 487 24.84 13.96 -19.38
C PHE A 487 24.56 15.47 -19.33
N ARG A 488 25.36 16.17 -18.51
CA ARG A 488 25.36 17.63 -18.36
C ARG A 488 26.19 18.25 -19.49
N PHE A 489 25.77 19.39 -20.00
CA PHE A 489 26.56 20.21 -20.94
C PHE A 489 26.19 21.69 -20.74
N GLN A 490 26.82 22.61 -21.46
CA GLN A 490 26.60 24.05 -21.32
C GLN A 490 25.13 24.49 -21.44
N GLY A 491 24.31 23.79 -22.23
CA GLY A 491 22.90 24.10 -22.44
C GLY A 491 21.93 23.50 -21.40
N GLY A 492 22.40 22.60 -20.52
CA GLY A 492 21.55 21.91 -19.56
C GLY A 492 21.92 20.42 -19.41
N ILE A 493 20.94 19.54 -19.56
CA ILE A 493 21.14 18.08 -19.49
C ILE A 493 20.42 17.40 -20.66
N ILE A 494 21.11 16.52 -21.38
CA ILE A 494 20.47 15.58 -22.32
C ILE A 494 20.16 14.28 -21.57
N VAL A 495 18.95 13.76 -21.76
CA VAL A 495 18.50 12.44 -21.31
C VAL A 495 18.05 11.64 -22.53
N ALA A 496 18.60 10.45 -22.72
CA ALA A 496 18.27 9.57 -23.84
C ALA A 496 18.01 8.14 -23.36
N THR A 497 17.01 7.47 -23.93
CA THR A 497 16.71 6.06 -23.63
C THR A 497 16.32 5.29 -24.88
N ASP A 498 16.51 3.97 -24.85
CA ASP A 498 15.76 3.05 -25.72
C ASP A 498 14.32 2.85 -25.18
N SER A 499 13.54 1.95 -25.79
CA SER A 499 12.15 1.66 -25.40
C SER A 499 11.77 0.18 -25.42
N ARG A 500 12.73 -0.74 -25.54
CA ARG A 500 12.48 -2.20 -25.50
C ARG A 500 12.24 -2.70 -24.08
N ALA A 501 11.28 -3.59 -23.90
CA ALA A 501 11.12 -4.38 -22.68
C ALA A 501 11.10 -5.86 -23.02
N THR A 502 11.80 -6.67 -22.21
CA THR A 502 12.01 -8.10 -22.44
C THR A 502 11.64 -8.93 -21.22
N ALA A 503 11.09 -10.12 -21.44
CA ALA A 503 10.87 -11.15 -20.44
C ALA A 503 11.74 -12.36 -20.79
N GLY A 504 12.97 -12.39 -20.25
CA GLY A 504 14.03 -13.25 -20.79
C GLY A 504 14.32 -12.90 -22.24
N ASN A 505 14.29 -13.88 -23.13
CA ASN A 505 14.52 -13.68 -24.58
C ASN A 505 13.28 -13.15 -25.33
N TRP A 506 12.09 -13.13 -24.71
CA TRP A 506 10.88 -12.63 -25.35
C TRP A 506 10.84 -11.10 -25.32
N ILE A 507 10.68 -10.46 -26.47
CA ILE A 507 10.45 -9.01 -26.55
C ILE A 507 8.98 -8.75 -26.24
N ALA A 508 8.71 -8.33 -25.00
CA ALA A 508 7.36 -8.05 -24.52
C ALA A 508 6.81 -6.73 -25.08
N SER A 509 7.66 -5.74 -25.32
CA SER A 509 7.30 -4.48 -25.97
C SER A 509 8.51 -3.80 -26.61
N GLN A 510 8.27 -2.98 -27.64
CA GLN A 510 9.26 -2.09 -28.25
C GLN A 510 8.98 -0.61 -27.93
N THR A 511 7.94 -0.27 -27.15
CA THR A 511 7.39 1.09 -27.04
C THR A 511 7.29 1.63 -25.60
N VAL A 512 8.05 1.06 -24.66
CA VAL A 512 8.02 1.48 -23.25
C VAL A 512 8.67 2.86 -23.05
N LYS A 513 7.97 3.74 -22.32
CA LYS A 513 8.49 5.06 -21.92
C LYS A 513 9.45 4.90 -20.74
N LYS A 514 10.76 4.80 -21.01
CA LYS A 514 11.80 4.68 -19.97
C LYS A 514 12.27 6.01 -19.37
N VAL A 515 11.61 7.12 -19.73
CA VAL A 515 11.73 8.43 -19.06
C VAL A 515 10.41 8.68 -18.34
N ILE A 516 10.49 8.86 -17.02
CA ILE A 516 9.38 9.24 -16.15
C ILE A 516 9.49 10.74 -15.86
N GLU A 517 8.42 11.46 -16.18
CA GLU A 517 8.29 12.90 -16.02
C GLU A 517 7.85 13.19 -14.56
N ILE A 518 8.82 13.39 -13.65
CA ILE A 518 8.60 13.50 -12.20
C ILE A 518 7.81 14.78 -11.86
N ASN A 519 8.20 15.90 -12.47
CA ASN A 519 7.46 17.16 -12.53
C ASN A 519 7.91 17.94 -13.79
N SER A 520 7.56 19.23 -13.92
CA SER A 520 7.91 20.04 -15.10
C SER A 520 9.42 20.23 -15.33
N SER A 521 10.27 19.97 -14.34
CA SER A 521 11.70 20.32 -14.34
C SER A 521 12.61 19.18 -13.84
N LEU A 522 12.04 18.01 -13.53
CA LEU A 522 12.74 16.81 -13.07
C LEU A 522 12.34 15.61 -13.94
N LEU A 523 13.34 14.88 -14.41
CA LEU A 523 13.19 13.60 -15.11
C LEU A 523 13.84 12.47 -14.32
N GLY A 524 13.22 11.30 -14.36
CA GLY A 524 13.77 10.03 -13.85
C GLY A 524 13.91 9.03 -14.99
N THR A 525 15.00 8.27 -15.04
CA THR A 525 15.14 7.16 -16.01
C THR A 525 14.77 5.81 -15.40
N MET A 526 14.34 4.87 -16.24
CA MET A 526 13.97 3.50 -15.85
C MET A 526 14.99 2.49 -16.39
N ALA A 527 15.70 1.82 -15.49
CA ALA A 527 16.47 0.60 -15.77
C ALA A 527 16.38 -0.36 -14.56
N GLY A 528 16.31 -1.67 -14.82
CA GLY A 528 15.97 -2.68 -13.81
C GLY A 528 14.49 -3.07 -13.87
N GLY A 529 13.87 -3.30 -12.71
CA GLY A 529 12.46 -3.62 -12.57
C GLY A 529 11.56 -2.47 -13.06
N ALA A 530 10.84 -2.70 -14.16
CA ALA A 530 9.97 -1.68 -14.75
C ALA A 530 8.90 -1.16 -13.76
N ALA A 531 8.29 -2.07 -12.99
CA ALA A 531 7.32 -1.73 -11.95
C ALA A 531 7.94 -0.90 -10.81
N ASP A 532 9.12 -1.30 -10.31
CA ASP A 532 9.83 -0.61 -9.24
C ASP A 532 10.16 0.84 -9.64
N CYS A 533 10.79 1.02 -10.81
CA CYS A 533 11.09 2.35 -11.34
C CYS A 533 9.83 3.19 -11.54
N GLN A 534 8.79 2.65 -12.20
CA GLN A 534 7.57 3.41 -12.48
C GLN A 534 6.86 3.85 -11.20
N TYR A 535 6.72 2.94 -10.24
CA TYR A 535 6.06 3.21 -8.96
C TYR A 535 6.84 4.22 -8.12
N TRP A 536 8.14 3.99 -7.89
CA TRP A 536 8.91 4.84 -7.00
C TRP A 536 9.24 6.21 -7.59
N LEU A 537 9.37 6.36 -8.91
CA LEU A 537 9.54 7.67 -9.55
C LEU A 537 8.22 8.48 -9.57
N ALA A 538 7.07 7.83 -9.76
CA ALA A 538 5.76 8.49 -9.60
C ALA A 538 5.53 8.92 -8.14
N TYR A 539 5.85 8.07 -7.18
CA TYR A 539 5.79 8.39 -5.75
C TYR A 539 6.74 9.56 -5.39
N LEU A 540 7.95 9.59 -5.97
CA LEU A 540 8.86 10.72 -5.83
C LEU A 540 8.23 12.02 -6.36
N GLY A 541 7.53 11.99 -7.50
CA GLY A 541 6.78 13.15 -8.02
C GLY A 541 5.77 13.71 -7.02
N MET A 542 5.01 12.83 -6.34
CA MET A 542 4.11 13.22 -5.26
C MET A 542 4.85 13.83 -4.06
N GLN A 543 5.99 13.27 -3.64
CA GLN A 543 6.81 13.84 -2.56
C GLN A 543 7.40 15.21 -2.93
N CYS A 544 7.89 15.37 -4.16
CA CYS A 544 8.32 16.65 -4.72
C CYS A 544 7.19 17.68 -4.68
N ARG A 545 5.97 17.29 -5.06
CA ARG A 545 4.79 18.18 -5.03
C ARG A 545 4.37 18.57 -3.62
N LEU A 546 4.43 17.64 -2.66
CA LEU A 546 4.17 17.94 -1.24
C LEU A 546 5.23 18.90 -0.67
N HIS A 547 6.50 18.75 -1.05
CA HIS A 547 7.56 19.70 -0.68
C HIS A 547 7.28 21.10 -1.22
N GLU A 548 6.91 21.22 -2.50
CA GLU A 548 6.53 22.50 -3.12
C GLU A 548 5.40 23.21 -2.38
N LEU A 549 4.33 22.50 -2.04
CA LEU A 549 3.17 23.04 -1.34
C LEU A 549 3.52 23.49 0.09
N ARG A 550 4.29 22.69 0.83
CA ARG A 550 4.69 23.00 2.22
C ARG A 550 5.70 24.15 2.30
N GLN A 551 6.67 24.18 1.39
CA GLN A 551 7.82 25.09 1.45
C GLN A 551 7.67 26.32 0.53
N LYS A 552 6.60 26.38 -0.28
CA LYS A 552 6.30 27.45 -1.25
C LYS A 552 7.45 27.73 -2.23
N ARG A 553 8.29 26.73 -2.51
CA ARG A 553 9.45 26.79 -3.40
C ARG A 553 9.67 25.45 -4.09
N ARG A 554 10.27 25.45 -5.28
CA ARG A 554 10.65 24.21 -5.98
C ARG A 554 11.63 23.39 -5.12
N ILE A 555 11.48 22.06 -5.20
CA ILE A 555 12.45 21.12 -4.62
C ILE A 555 13.74 21.15 -5.44
N THR A 556 14.89 20.93 -4.79
CA THR A 556 16.17 20.82 -5.50
C THR A 556 16.42 19.39 -5.96
N VAL A 557 17.25 19.18 -6.98
CA VAL A 557 17.57 17.84 -7.50
C VAL A 557 18.32 17.04 -6.44
N ALA A 558 19.16 17.70 -5.63
CA ALA A 558 19.81 17.05 -4.50
C ALA A 558 18.82 16.53 -3.46
N ALA A 559 17.77 17.29 -3.14
CA ALA A 559 16.73 16.88 -2.19
C ALA A 559 15.85 15.75 -2.75
N ALA A 560 15.36 15.87 -3.99
CA ALA A 560 14.55 14.85 -4.65
C ALA A 560 15.29 13.50 -4.74
N SER A 561 16.53 13.52 -5.23
CA SER A 561 17.38 12.32 -5.30
C SER A 561 17.67 11.71 -3.92
N LYS A 562 17.77 12.53 -2.86
CA LYS A 562 18.01 12.03 -1.49
C LYS A 562 16.75 11.42 -0.86
N ILE A 563 15.56 11.93 -1.16
CA ILE A 563 14.28 11.30 -0.78
C ILE A 563 14.21 9.89 -1.37
N LEU A 564 14.42 9.75 -2.69
CA LEU A 564 14.36 8.45 -3.35
C LEU A 564 15.43 7.48 -2.81
N ALA A 565 16.68 7.94 -2.66
CA ALA A 565 17.77 7.11 -2.11
C ALA A 565 17.46 6.60 -0.68
N ASN A 566 16.84 7.42 0.17
CA ASN A 566 16.43 7.00 1.52
C ASN A 566 15.27 5.99 1.47
N ILE A 567 14.31 6.15 0.56
CA ILE A 567 13.20 5.21 0.34
C ILE A 567 13.75 3.85 -0.09
N VAL A 568 14.51 3.77 -1.18
CA VAL A 568 15.02 2.49 -1.71
C VAL A 568 15.96 1.79 -0.73
N TYR A 569 16.76 2.55 0.03
CA TYR A 569 17.60 1.99 1.10
C TYR A 569 16.79 1.33 2.22
N SER A 570 15.58 1.83 2.54
CA SER A 570 14.68 1.17 3.52
C SER A 570 14.18 -0.21 3.06
N TYR A 571 14.21 -0.48 1.76
CA TYR A 571 13.88 -1.76 1.13
C TYR A 571 15.11 -2.59 0.74
N LYS A 572 16.31 -2.19 1.18
CA LYS A 572 17.55 -2.90 0.85
C LYS A 572 17.49 -4.37 1.28
N GLY A 573 17.75 -5.28 0.35
CA GLY A 573 17.63 -6.72 0.57
C GLY A 573 16.19 -7.28 0.49
N MET A 574 15.19 -6.45 0.15
CA MET A 574 13.81 -6.88 -0.15
C MET A 574 13.55 -7.02 -1.66
N GLY A 575 14.61 -7.10 -2.47
CA GLY A 575 14.56 -7.46 -3.89
C GLY A 575 13.99 -6.43 -4.85
N LEU A 576 13.91 -5.14 -4.45
CA LEU A 576 13.79 -4.05 -5.43
C LEU A 576 14.96 -4.13 -6.43
N SER A 577 14.67 -3.90 -7.70
CA SER A 577 15.65 -3.75 -8.77
C SER A 577 15.43 -2.42 -9.46
N MET A 578 16.32 -1.46 -9.23
CA MET A 578 16.31 -0.21 -9.98
C MET A 578 17.69 0.41 -10.07
N GLY A 579 18.02 0.95 -11.25
CA GLY A 579 19.07 1.93 -11.48
C GLY A 579 18.45 3.10 -12.21
N THR A 580 18.46 4.28 -11.60
CA THR A 580 17.78 5.46 -12.12
C THR A 580 18.67 6.70 -12.07
N MET A 581 18.55 7.54 -13.07
CA MET A 581 19.15 8.86 -13.10
C MET A 581 18.05 9.89 -12.82
N CYS A 582 18.26 10.72 -11.79
CA CYS A 582 17.46 11.90 -11.51
C CYS A 582 18.16 13.12 -12.09
N ALA A 583 17.57 13.71 -13.14
CA ALA A 583 18.10 14.85 -13.87
C ALA A 583 17.18 16.07 -13.67
N GLY A 584 17.77 17.23 -13.40
CA GLY A 584 17.02 18.48 -13.27
C GLY A 584 17.91 19.70 -13.45
N VAL A 585 17.31 20.83 -13.79
CA VAL A 585 17.96 22.15 -13.73
C VAL A 585 17.17 22.99 -12.74
N THR A 586 17.85 23.64 -11.80
CA THR A 586 17.21 24.57 -10.85
C THR A 586 18.03 25.84 -10.69
N PRO A 587 17.41 27.00 -10.41
CA PRO A 587 18.15 28.27 -10.24
C PRO A 587 19.24 28.20 -9.14
N SER A 588 19.08 27.29 -8.16
CA SER A 588 19.98 27.14 -7.02
C SER A 588 21.12 26.14 -7.22
N GLU A 589 20.95 25.14 -8.08
CA GLU A 589 21.95 24.07 -8.31
C GLU A 589 22.54 24.08 -9.73
N GLY A 590 21.96 24.86 -10.65
CA GLY A 590 22.19 24.73 -12.08
C GLY A 590 21.71 23.37 -12.59
N PRO A 591 22.27 22.85 -13.70
CA PRO A 591 22.02 21.49 -14.14
C PRO A 591 22.65 20.50 -13.14
N ALA A 592 21.85 19.65 -12.52
CA ALA A 592 22.30 18.63 -11.58
C ALA A 592 21.80 17.23 -11.98
N LEU A 593 22.68 16.24 -11.87
CA LEU A 593 22.44 14.86 -12.28
C LEU A 593 22.91 13.90 -11.18
N TYR A 594 22.01 13.00 -10.78
CA TYR A 594 22.26 12.01 -9.73
C TYR A 594 21.90 10.59 -10.19
N TYR A 595 22.85 9.66 -10.08
CA TYR A 595 22.58 8.23 -10.16
C TYR A 595 22.11 7.70 -8.80
N ILE A 596 21.09 6.84 -8.80
CA ILE A 596 20.48 6.21 -7.62
C ILE A 596 20.17 4.73 -7.95
N ASP A 597 20.44 3.81 -7.03
CA ASP A 597 20.11 2.39 -7.20
C ASP A 597 19.34 1.76 -6.02
N SER A 598 18.88 0.52 -6.22
CA SER A 598 18.21 -0.30 -5.21
C SER A 598 19.08 -0.68 -4.00
N ASP A 599 20.39 -0.50 -4.08
CA ASP A 599 21.31 -0.64 -2.94
C ASP A 599 21.34 0.63 -2.05
N GLY A 600 20.69 1.71 -2.47
CA GLY A 600 20.71 3.02 -1.82
C GLY A 600 21.95 3.85 -2.15
N THR A 601 22.74 3.43 -3.14
CA THR A 601 23.82 4.26 -3.68
C THR A 601 23.23 5.55 -4.22
N ARG A 602 23.92 6.68 -4.01
CA ARG A 602 23.55 7.97 -4.60
C ARG A 602 24.79 8.75 -4.97
N LEU A 603 25.04 8.93 -6.26
CA LEU A 603 26.23 9.59 -6.80
C LEU A 603 25.83 10.84 -7.59
N ALA A 604 26.46 11.97 -7.31
CA ALA A 604 26.45 13.12 -8.22
C ALA A 604 27.47 12.88 -9.34
N GLY A 605 27.15 13.28 -10.57
CA GLY A 605 28.07 13.12 -11.69
C GLY A 605 27.72 13.99 -12.89
N ASN A 606 28.61 14.02 -13.87
CA ASN A 606 28.40 14.76 -15.12
C ASN A 606 27.72 13.93 -16.21
N LEU A 607 27.85 12.60 -16.13
CA LEU A 607 27.55 11.68 -17.20
C LEU A 607 27.31 10.31 -16.55
N PHE A 608 26.21 9.66 -16.89
CA PHE A 608 25.93 8.28 -16.51
C PHE A 608 25.23 7.55 -17.65
N CYS A 609 25.59 6.28 -17.86
CA CYS A 609 24.82 5.31 -18.64
C CYS A 609 24.47 4.11 -17.74
N VAL A 610 23.24 3.61 -17.84
CA VAL A 610 22.67 2.57 -16.94
C VAL A 610 21.85 1.56 -17.74
N GLY A 611 22.12 0.28 -17.52
CA GLY A 611 21.42 -0.88 -18.12
C GLY A 611 22.36 -1.82 -18.88
N SER A 612 21.85 -2.93 -19.40
CA SER A 612 22.63 -3.94 -20.16
C SER A 612 23.50 -3.35 -21.28
N GLY A 613 23.01 -2.35 -22.01
CA GLY A 613 23.76 -1.72 -23.10
C GLY A 613 24.63 -0.53 -22.69
N GLN A 614 24.78 -0.24 -21.39
CA GLN A 614 25.49 0.94 -20.89
C GLN A 614 26.93 1.07 -21.42
N THR A 615 27.65 -0.04 -21.57
CA THR A 615 29.05 -0.06 -22.03
C THR A 615 29.19 0.39 -23.49
N PHE A 616 28.23 0.06 -24.35
CA PHE A 616 28.19 0.51 -25.73
C PHE A 616 27.84 2.00 -25.84
N ALA A 617 26.97 2.49 -24.94
CA ALA A 617 26.66 3.92 -24.84
C ALA A 617 27.88 4.73 -24.36
N TYR A 618 28.52 4.33 -23.26
CA TYR A 618 29.77 4.94 -22.76
C TYR A 618 30.84 5.00 -23.86
N GLY A 619 31.05 3.92 -24.63
CA GLY A 619 32.08 3.89 -25.67
C GLY A 619 31.95 4.92 -26.78
N VAL A 620 30.73 5.39 -27.09
CA VAL A 620 30.50 6.54 -27.99
C VAL A 620 30.58 7.85 -27.22
N LEU A 621 29.90 7.90 -26.07
CA LEU A 621 29.70 9.14 -25.35
C LEU A 621 30.99 9.68 -24.74
N ASP A 622 31.84 8.83 -24.16
CA ASP A 622 33.15 9.22 -23.63
C ASP A 622 34.17 9.63 -24.73
N ALA A 623 33.95 9.23 -25.99
CA ALA A 623 34.83 9.55 -27.11
C ALA A 623 34.51 10.92 -27.76
N GLU A 624 33.23 11.31 -27.77
CA GLU A 624 32.75 12.51 -28.47
C GLU A 624 32.28 13.63 -27.51
N TYR A 625 32.04 13.33 -26.23
CA TYR A 625 31.53 14.30 -25.27
C TYR A 625 32.49 15.47 -25.02
N LYS A 626 31.92 16.67 -25.05
CA LYS A 626 32.53 17.91 -24.56
C LYS A 626 31.49 18.69 -23.77
N TYR A 627 31.93 19.53 -22.84
CA TYR A 627 30.99 20.36 -22.09
C TYR A 627 30.38 21.48 -22.95
N ASP A 628 31.12 21.96 -23.95
CA ASP A 628 30.82 23.08 -24.84
C ASP A 628 30.08 22.70 -26.14
N LEU A 629 29.40 21.54 -26.16
CA LEU A 629 28.56 21.10 -27.29
C LEU A 629 27.36 22.05 -27.52
N THR A 630 26.99 22.27 -28.77
CA THR A 630 25.70 22.91 -29.12
C THR A 630 24.51 22.00 -28.74
N GLU A 631 23.30 22.56 -28.69
CA GLU A 631 22.08 21.79 -28.38
C GLU A 631 21.84 20.67 -29.40
N GLU A 632 22.06 20.95 -30.68
CA GLU A 632 21.94 20.01 -31.78
C GLU A 632 22.98 18.88 -31.71
N GLU A 633 24.25 19.22 -31.44
CA GLU A 633 25.33 18.23 -31.27
C GLU A 633 25.10 17.34 -30.05
N ALA A 634 24.67 17.91 -28.92
CA ALA A 634 24.36 17.15 -27.71
C ALA A 634 23.17 16.18 -27.92
N LEU A 635 22.12 16.63 -28.63
CA LEU A 635 20.99 15.77 -29.00
C LEU A 635 21.41 14.65 -29.97
N GLU A 636 22.29 14.93 -30.94
CA GLU A 636 22.83 13.89 -31.83
C GLU A 636 23.75 12.92 -31.10
N LEU A 637 24.62 13.38 -30.19
CA LEU A 637 25.47 12.51 -29.38
C LEU A 637 24.64 11.55 -28.52
N GLY A 638 23.59 12.04 -27.86
CA GLY A 638 22.65 11.21 -27.11
C GLY A 638 21.94 10.17 -28.00
N ARG A 639 21.47 10.59 -29.18
CA ARG A 639 20.86 9.71 -30.19
C ARG A 639 21.83 8.62 -30.67
N ARG A 640 23.05 9.02 -31.03
CA ARG A 640 24.11 8.18 -31.58
C ARG A 640 24.62 7.14 -30.59
N SER A 641 24.65 7.50 -29.31
CA SER A 641 25.06 6.63 -28.19
C SER A 641 24.00 5.56 -27.90
N ILE A 642 22.71 5.93 -27.86
CA ILE A 642 21.62 4.93 -27.77
C ILE A 642 21.63 4.03 -29.01
N LEU A 643 21.78 4.58 -30.22
CA LEU A 643 21.82 3.80 -31.46
C LEU A 643 22.92 2.71 -31.43
N ALA A 644 24.13 3.06 -30.96
CA ALA A 644 25.22 2.11 -30.81
C ALA A 644 24.89 0.95 -29.87
N ALA A 645 24.24 1.25 -28.73
CA ALA A 645 23.80 0.24 -27.79
C ALA A 645 22.68 -0.64 -28.37
N THR A 646 21.64 -0.05 -29.00
CA THR A 646 20.53 -0.81 -29.60
C THR A 646 20.95 -1.70 -30.77
N HIS A 647 22.09 -1.43 -31.42
CA HIS A 647 22.65 -2.29 -32.45
C HIS A 647 23.45 -3.49 -31.89
N ARG A 648 23.94 -3.41 -30.64
CA ARG A 648 24.87 -4.40 -30.07
C ARG A 648 24.30 -5.19 -28.88
N ASP A 649 23.51 -4.55 -28.02
CA ASP A 649 22.80 -5.20 -26.92
C ASP A 649 21.44 -5.73 -27.40
N ALA A 650 21.25 -7.04 -27.32
CA ALA A 650 20.00 -7.69 -27.74
C ALA A 650 18.78 -7.20 -26.92
N TYR A 651 18.99 -6.78 -25.67
CA TYR A 651 17.90 -6.36 -24.77
C TYR A 651 17.54 -4.88 -24.91
N SER A 652 18.30 -4.09 -25.67
CA SER A 652 18.02 -2.68 -25.97
C SER A 652 17.45 -2.52 -27.37
N GLY A 653 16.50 -1.60 -27.59
CA GLY A 653 16.00 -1.32 -28.93
C GLY A 653 14.65 -0.62 -29.00
N GLY A 654 13.99 -0.77 -30.15
CA GLY A 654 12.71 -0.13 -30.43
C GLY A 654 12.91 1.30 -30.93
N TYR A 655 12.63 2.27 -30.08
CA TYR A 655 12.65 3.70 -30.39
C TYR A 655 13.66 4.42 -29.48
N ILE A 656 14.26 5.49 -29.99
CA ILE A 656 15.08 6.42 -29.24
C ILE A 656 14.16 7.54 -28.73
N ASN A 657 14.19 7.77 -27.42
CA ASN A 657 13.42 8.79 -26.72
C ASN A 657 14.41 9.85 -26.21
N LEU A 658 14.23 11.12 -26.59
CA LEU A 658 15.18 12.22 -26.29
C LEU A 658 14.49 13.36 -25.54
N TYR A 659 15.12 13.80 -24.45
CA TYR A 659 14.72 14.97 -23.67
C TYR A 659 15.93 15.89 -23.43
N HIS A 660 15.67 17.18 -23.42
CA HIS A 660 16.60 18.23 -23.02
C HIS A 660 16.02 18.94 -21.79
N VAL A 661 16.74 18.91 -20.67
CA VAL A 661 16.34 19.58 -19.42
C VAL A 661 17.01 20.96 -19.35
N LYS A 662 16.19 22.01 -19.29
CA LYS A 662 16.55 23.43 -19.12
C LYS A 662 15.97 23.94 -17.80
N GLU A 663 16.30 25.18 -17.40
CA GLU A 663 15.83 25.77 -16.13
C GLU A 663 14.32 26.02 -16.13
N GLU A 664 13.76 26.38 -17.29
CA GLU A 664 12.33 26.59 -17.51
C GLU A 664 11.54 25.27 -17.41
N GLY A 665 12.20 24.14 -17.69
CA GLY A 665 11.62 22.80 -17.72
C GLY A 665 12.32 21.90 -18.72
N TRP A 666 11.80 20.67 -18.89
CA TRP A 666 12.27 19.77 -19.93
C TRP A 666 11.49 19.93 -21.25
N VAL A 667 12.18 19.69 -22.36
CA VAL A 667 11.62 19.65 -23.72
C VAL A 667 11.86 18.26 -24.30
N LYS A 668 10.85 17.69 -24.96
CA LYS A 668 10.95 16.40 -25.64
C LYS A 668 11.32 16.59 -27.11
N HIS A 669 12.41 15.97 -27.55
CA HIS A 669 12.97 16.13 -28.91
C HIS A 669 12.69 14.93 -29.83
N GLY A 670 11.91 13.94 -29.39
CA GLY A 670 11.41 12.88 -30.27
C GLY A 670 11.14 11.55 -29.59
N PHE A 671 10.50 10.67 -30.36
CA PHE A 671 10.33 9.24 -30.07
C PHE A 671 10.41 8.51 -31.41
N ASN A 672 11.62 8.15 -31.84
CA ASN A 672 11.93 7.80 -33.22
C ASN A 672 12.42 6.36 -33.33
N ASP A 673 11.91 5.60 -34.30
CA ASP A 673 12.32 4.21 -34.53
C ASP A 673 13.83 4.13 -34.83
N THR A 674 14.50 3.22 -34.13
CA THR A 674 15.94 2.95 -34.30
C THR A 674 16.29 2.44 -35.70
N ASN A 675 15.39 1.72 -36.38
CA ASN A 675 15.70 1.05 -37.64
C ASN A 675 15.88 2.03 -38.83
N PRO A 676 14.97 3.00 -39.10
CA PRO A 676 15.23 4.05 -40.07
C PRO A 676 16.46 4.90 -39.76
N ILE A 677 16.70 5.20 -38.47
CA ILE A 677 17.89 5.95 -38.04
C ILE A 677 19.17 5.14 -38.34
N PHE A 678 19.21 3.85 -38.02
CA PHE A 678 20.34 2.97 -38.31
C PHE A 678 20.72 2.99 -39.79
N TRP A 679 19.75 2.77 -40.69
CA TRP A 679 20.03 2.77 -42.13
C TRP A 679 20.43 4.15 -42.65
N LYS A 680 19.79 5.22 -42.18
CA LYS A 680 20.19 6.59 -42.51
C LYS A 680 21.64 6.86 -42.08
N THR A 681 21.97 6.59 -40.83
CA THR A 681 23.32 6.75 -40.27
C THR A 681 24.35 5.92 -41.04
N LYS A 682 24.04 4.67 -41.39
CA LYS A 682 24.93 3.81 -42.18
C LYS A 682 25.17 4.36 -43.59
N LEU A 683 24.12 4.78 -44.29
CA LEU A 683 24.20 5.22 -45.70
C LEU A 683 24.79 6.63 -45.84
N GLU A 684 24.47 7.55 -44.93
CA GLU A 684 24.91 8.95 -44.99
C GLU A 684 26.26 9.19 -44.29
N LYS A 685 26.51 8.55 -43.14
CA LYS A 685 27.75 8.73 -42.35
C LYS A 685 28.81 7.64 -42.58
N GLY A 686 28.47 6.56 -43.29
CA GLY A 686 29.38 5.43 -43.55
C GLY A 686 29.64 4.52 -42.33
N GLU A 687 28.91 4.73 -41.24
CA GLU A 687 29.07 3.97 -39.99
C GLU A 687 28.46 2.56 -40.09
N PHE A 688 28.74 1.69 -39.11
CA PHE A 688 28.29 0.29 -39.12
C PHE A 688 28.69 -0.45 -40.42
N SER A 689 29.90 -0.19 -40.90
CA SER A 689 30.45 -0.72 -42.16
C SER A 689 30.47 -2.26 -42.23
N ASN A 690 30.53 -2.92 -41.07
CA ASN A 690 30.48 -4.39 -40.93
C ASN A 690 29.12 -5.03 -41.26
N VAL A 691 28.05 -4.23 -41.42
CA VAL A 691 26.72 -4.71 -41.83
C VAL A 691 26.59 -4.57 -43.34
N THR A 692 26.13 -5.61 -44.04
CA THR A 692 25.88 -5.51 -45.49
C THR A 692 24.59 -4.73 -45.76
N SER A 693 24.60 -3.88 -46.79
CA SER A 693 23.40 -3.20 -47.31
C SER A 693 22.68 -4.03 -48.38
N GLU A 694 23.34 -5.05 -48.91
CA GLU A 694 22.76 -6.02 -49.83
C GLU A 694 22.05 -7.12 -49.02
N LEU A 695 20.81 -7.41 -49.40
CA LEU A 695 20.05 -8.58 -48.92
C LEU A 695 20.67 -9.85 -49.51
N VAL A 696 20.98 -10.81 -48.64
CA VAL A 696 21.43 -12.17 -48.98
C VAL A 696 20.26 -13.14 -48.82
#